data_AF-A0A6P8WCX0-F1
#
_entry.id   AF-A0A6P8WCX0-F1
#
_cell.length_a   1.000
_cell.length_b   1.000
_cell.length_c   1.000
_cell.angle_alpha   90.00
_cell.angle_beta   90.00
_cell.angle_gamma   90.00
#
_symmetry.space_group_name_H-M   'P 1'
#
loop_
_entity.id
_entity.type
_entity.pdbx_description
1 polymer ?
#
loop_
_entity_poly.entity_id
_entity_poly.type
_entity_poly.pdbx_seq_one_letter_code
_entity_poly.pdbx_strand_id
1 'polypeptide(L)'
;MSTGCGSDEPNKINNSRIIAQAASTTPTTSSRATLYKRLASVQRCKSKRTGDNDADVAQQKSTKVSCKTKRLIAAAANTTEGEDSSSDSHSDSSSSRSRHHREQEQQQQLKMTSRACHCAWRLVIVILGVCFIAAGVYLLRNWIDIFTRMRGKEMALSPTSRAYPDWKVSPLPLNFDVYLFNWTNPEDFYVDSPRKPRFEQLGPYRFREQPDKVDIEWHNQNASVSFRKKAFYYFDAAGSNGTLKDIVTSVNTVAHAAARRLDELSSFAKFVASATLSGIQEVSETHTAEEWLFKGFIHPLVSLGKFIRPEDVPYDRVGYQYDRNGTTSFDGDINMFTGADDISKMGQIYTWNNLTHTGAFEGTCGEVHGSMGEFFPPNLSTNGSVYLYMPKMCRAVPLDYTETVTVHGVTAYKFSGTRHAVDNGTMYPDASCYCVKGKCNPAGVINIAPCSYNASIYMSYPHFYMADPSYLEAVDGLQPEKEKHEFYMALEPNAGVPMDVGGGFQANFLMEPIRGVSLYARVPRVMMPLMWAEERVRVTEEIAANIALVPLIVLIGQIVTGILLAGGLLCTCWYPTRKMTRLCHSDDPKAKAAVLRPLTTLSVAGGIGSGLTNANANAITMQQLFHQHDSQNERVGVRLLDYRRSSGLTDSGCSSASERLLESGSTDVIIS
;
A
#
# COMPACT_ATOMS: atom_id res chain seq x y z
N MET A 1 -24.39 28.37 63.36
CA MET A 1 -25.13 29.19 64.35
C MET A 1 -24.19 29.50 65.51
N SER A 2 -24.42 30.59 66.25
CA SER A 2 -23.44 31.28 67.13
C SER A 2 -22.32 31.95 66.30
N THR A 3 -22.26 33.28 66.03
CA THR A 3 -22.19 34.53 66.84
C THR A 3 -20.85 34.72 67.58
N GLY A 4 -20.14 35.87 67.53
CA GLY A 4 -20.32 37.18 66.84
C GLY A 4 -18.93 37.81 66.51
N CYS A 5 -18.78 38.85 65.68
CA CYS A 5 -18.99 40.30 65.97
C CYS A 5 -18.25 40.81 67.23
N GLY A 6 -17.38 41.83 67.18
CA GLY A 6 -16.86 42.61 66.03
C GLY A 6 -15.88 43.74 66.43
N SER A 7 -15.36 44.46 65.42
CA SER A 7 -14.87 45.87 65.38
C SER A 7 -14.07 46.50 66.55
N ASP A 8 -12.91 47.10 66.23
CA ASP A 8 -12.68 48.56 66.44
C ASP A 8 -11.41 49.11 65.72
N GLU A 9 -11.52 50.36 65.26
CA GLU A 9 -10.47 51.29 64.75
C GLU A 9 -10.62 52.62 65.58
N PRO A 10 -9.89 53.76 65.43
CA PRO A 10 -9.10 54.26 64.28
C PRO A 10 -7.80 55.06 64.65
N ASN A 11 -7.28 55.86 63.70
CA ASN A 11 -6.38 57.04 63.83
C ASN A 11 -4.85 56.77 64.03
N LYS A 12 -3.90 57.57 63.49
CA LYS A 12 -3.96 58.78 62.61
C LYS A 12 -2.57 59.12 61.99
N ILE A 13 -2.58 59.79 60.82
CA ILE A 13 -1.57 60.78 60.31
C ILE A 13 -0.17 60.18 59.96
N ASN A 14 0.44 60.44 58.79
CA ASN A 14 0.64 61.75 58.13
C ASN A 14 0.73 61.69 56.58
N ASN A 15 0.76 62.87 55.93
CA ASN A 15 0.71 63.07 54.46
C ASN A 15 2.08 63.20 53.77
N SER A 16 2.14 62.94 52.45
CA SER A 16 2.72 63.90 51.46
C SER A 16 2.39 63.63 49.98
N ARG A 17 2.24 64.73 49.23
CA ARG A 17 1.83 64.94 47.82
C ARG A 17 2.70 64.21 46.78
N ILE A 18 2.15 63.64 45.69
CA ILE A 18 1.60 64.25 44.45
C ILE A 18 2.63 65.03 43.60
N ILE A 19 2.94 64.48 42.41
CA ILE A 19 2.96 65.19 41.11
C ILE A 19 2.34 64.25 40.06
N ALA A 20 1.63 64.79 39.08
CA ALA A 20 1.20 64.09 37.86
C ALA A 20 1.47 64.96 36.63
N GLN A 21 1.85 64.36 35.50
CA GLN A 21 1.87 65.04 34.20
C GLN A 21 1.80 64.03 33.05
N ALA A 22 1.26 64.46 31.91
CA ALA A 22 1.09 63.63 30.72
C ALA A 22 1.43 64.42 29.44
N ALA A 23 2.11 63.75 28.52
CA ALA A 23 2.19 64.09 27.10
C ALA A 23 2.34 62.74 26.35
N SER A 24 1.61 62.40 25.28
CA SER A 24 1.04 63.18 24.18
C SER A 24 2.05 63.66 23.13
N THR A 25 2.37 62.77 22.19
CA THR A 25 2.63 63.11 20.79
C THR A 25 2.18 61.96 19.89
N THR A 26 1.06 62.17 19.18
CA THR A 26 0.82 61.52 17.87
C THR A 26 1.37 62.43 16.77
N PRO A 27 1.60 61.89 15.57
CA PRO A 27 0.65 62.12 14.47
C PRO A 27 0.24 60.78 13.81
N THR A 28 -1.04 60.39 13.68
CA THR A 28 -2.16 60.96 12.89
C THR A 28 -2.03 60.84 11.36
N THR A 29 -2.72 59.84 10.78
CA THR A 29 -3.54 59.92 9.53
C THR A 29 -2.84 60.26 8.19
N SER A 30 -3.31 59.94 6.97
CA SER A 30 -4.61 59.48 6.40
C SER A 30 -4.37 59.02 4.93
N SER A 31 -5.26 58.42 4.13
CA SER A 31 -6.61 57.85 4.30
C SER A 31 -6.93 56.93 3.07
N ARG A 32 -7.76 55.88 3.25
CA ARG A 32 -8.48 55.11 2.19
C ARG A 32 -7.57 54.30 1.23
N ALA A 33 -7.94 53.13 0.68
CA ALA A 33 -9.22 52.51 0.26
C ALA A 33 -9.73 52.90 -1.14
N THR A 34 -10.06 51.86 -1.93
CA THR A 34 -10.88 51.87 -3.17
C THR A 34 -10.26 52.35 -4.50
N LEU A 35 -9.85 51.40 -5.34
CA LEU A 35 -10.16 51.23 -6.79
C LEU A 35 -9.44 49.91 -7.21
N TYR A 36 -10.00 48.86 -7.83
CA TYR A 36 -11.13 48.61 -8.72
C TYR A 36 -10.95 49.04 -10.19
N LYS A 37 -10.88 48.02 -11.08
CA LYS A 37 -11.13 47.97 -12.54
C LYS A 37 -10.07 48.53 -13.53
N ARG A 38 -9.82 47.68 -14.55
CA ARG A 38 -9.49 47.98 -15.97
C ARG A 38 -8.06 48.48 -16.26
N LEU A 39 -7.50 48.29 -17.46
CA LEU A 39 -8.05 47.83 -18.76
C LEU A 39 -7.26 46.65 -19.38
N ALA A 40 -7.74 46.14 -20.52
CA ALA A 40 -7.10 45.09 -21.33
C ALA A 40 -6.77 45.60 -22.76
N SER A 41 -6.05 44.77 -23.55
CA SER A 41 -5.63 44.99 -24.95
C SER A 41 -4.53 46.08 -25.13
N VAL A 42 -3.63 46.06 -26.13
CA VAL A 42 -3.77 45.71 -27.56
C VAL A 42 -2.52 45.01 -28.14
N GLN A 43 -2.75 44.21 -29.19
CA GLN A 43 -1.87 43.75 -30.30
C GLN A 43 -0.49 44.48 -30.49
N ARG A 44 0.54 43.91 -31.13
CA ARG A 44 0.50 43.22 -32.45
C ARG A 44 1.84 42.58 -32.83
N CYS A 45 1.83 41.52 -33.65
CA CYS A 45 3.04 40.92 -34.23
C CYS A 45 3.71 41.82 -35.30
N LYS A 46 5.04 41.69 -35.49
CA LYS A 46 5.67 41.90 -36.81
C LYS A 46 7.03 41.18 -36.94
N SER A 47 7.44 40.93 -38.18
CA SER A 47 8.67 40.22 -38.56
C SER A 47 9.47 41.01 -39.59
N LYS A 48 10.80 41.07 -39.41
CA LYS A 48 11.93 41.27 -40.35
C LYS A 48 13.22 41.46 -39.51
N ARG A 49 14.42 40.94 -39.78
CA ARG A 49 15.11 40.34 -40.97
C ARG A 49 16.01 41.30 -41.76
N THR A 50 17.27 41.38 -41.32
CA THR A 50 18.58 41.69 -41.97
C THR A 50 19.65 41.10 -41.01
N GLY A 51 20.81 40.56 -41.39
CA GLY A 51 21.81 40.97 -42.40
C GLY A 51 22.94 41.72 -41.65
N ASP A 52 24.25 41.43 -41.77
CA ASP A 52 24.99 40.57 -42.72
C ASP A 52 26.37 40.14 -42.15
N ASN A 53 26.94 39.03 -42.68
CA ASN A 53 28.37 38.67 -42.97
C ASN A 53 29.51 38.93 -41.92
N ASP A 54 30.72 38.34 -41.96
CA ASP A 54 31.46 37.39 -42.84
C ASP A 54 32.04 36.22 -41.98
N ALA A 55 32.48 35.02 -42.41
CA ALA A 55 32.81 34.37 -43.69
C ALA A 55 34.33 34.18 -44.00
N ASP A 56 34.89 33.01 -43.61
CA ASP A 56 35.92 32.20 -44.32
C ASP A 56 36.07 30.81 -43.59
N VAL A 57 36.05 29.60 -44.18
CA VAL A 57 36.87 28.93 -45.25
C VAL A 57 38.21 28.39 -44.69
N ALA A 58 38.59 27.10 -44.71
CA ALA A 58 38.01 25.81 -45.21
C ALA A 58 38.50 24.62 -44.31
N GLN A 59 38.71 23.32 -44.64
CA GLN A 59 38.66 22.53 -45.89
C GLN A 59 38.37 21.00 -45.68
N GLN A 60 37.14 20.58 -46.01
CA GLN A 60 36.74 19.36 -46.74
C GLN A 60 37.55 18.02 -46.69
N LYS A 61 36.85 16.94 -46.27
CA LYS A 61 36.92 15.54 -46.80
C LYS A 61 35.75 14.72 -46.22
N SER A 62 34.98 13.84 -46.87
CA SER A 62 34.62 13.50 -48.26
C SER A 62 34.24 12.00 -48.32
N THR A 63 32.99 11.63 -47.99
CA THR A 63 32.39 10.31 -48.26
C THR A 63 30.86 10.39 -48.08
N LYS A 64 29.99 9.67 -48.79
CA LYS A 64 30.02 9.09 -50.16
C LYS A 64 28.58 8.63 -50.51
N VAL A 65 28.25 8.53 -51.80
CA VAL A 65 27.07 7.82 -52.37
C VAL A 65 25.68 8.45 -52.13
N SER A 66 25.09 8.97 -53.22
CA SER A 66 23.63 9.16 -53.37
C SER A 66 23.01 7.93 -54.05
N CYS A 67 21.74 7.63 -53.76
CA CYS A 67 21.00 6.52 -54.36
C CYS A 67 20.08 7.01 -55.49
N LYS A 68 20.19 6.43 -56.70
CA LYS A 68 19.38 6.81 -57.87
C LYS A 68 18.00 6.14 -57.86
N THR A 69 16.94 6.95 -57.82
CA THR A 69 15.59 6.53 -58.22
C THR A 69 15.46 6.52 -59.75
N LYS A 70 14.79 5.52 -60.33
CA LYS A 70 14.54 5.40 -61.77
C LYS A 70 13.15 5.89 -62.19
N ARG A 71 13.11 6.73 -63.24
CA ARG A 71 12.06 6.98 -64.27
C ARG A 71 12.65 8.09 -65.20
N LEU A 72 12.32 8.24 -66.49
CA LEU A 72 11.22 7.71 -67.32
C LEU A 72 11.75 7.20 -68.69
N ILE A 73 10.93 7.17 -69.76
CA ILE A 73 11.17 6.41 -71.00
C ILE A 73 11.02 7.28 -72.28
N ALA A 74 11.91 7.01 -73.26
CA ALA A 74 11.82 7.25 -74.72
C ALA A 74 11.94 8.67 -75.34
N ALA A 75 12.33 8.62 -76.63
CA ALA A 75 12.11 9.56 -77.73
C ALA A 75 12.87 10.91 -77.79
N ALA A 76 13.98 10.91 -78.55
CA ALA A 76 14.40 11.98 -79.46
C ALA A 76 15.21 11.34 -80.61
N ALA A 77 15.27 11.97 -81.79
CA ALA A 77 15.96 11.45 -82.98
C ALA A 77 16.65 12.57 -83.77
N ASN A 78 17.68 12.20 -84.56
CA ASN A 78 18.57 13.06 -85.38
C ASN A 78 19.41 14.03 -84.52
N THR A 79 20.59 14.52 -84.90
CA THR A 79 21.41 14.48 -86.14
C THR A 79 22.90 14.43 -85.65
N THR A 80 23.99 14.16 -86.38
CA THR A 80 24.46 14.40 -87.77
C THR A 80 25.55 13.38 -88.17
N GLU A 81 25.91 13.35 -89.47
CA GLU A 81 27.23 13.13 -90.12
C GLU A 81 28.32 12.23 -89.46
N GLY A 82 29.07 11.39 -90.17
CA GLY A 82 29.09 11.07 -91.62
C GLY A 82 30.39 10.33 -92.02
N GLU A 83 30.36 9.55 -93.11
CA GLU A 83 31.51 8.92 -93.83
C GLU A 83 32.43 7.95 -93.02
N ASP A 84 32.84 6.77 -93.49
CA ASP A 84 32.41 5.84 -94.56
C ASP A 84 32.92 4.41 -94.14
N SER A 85 33.10 3.31 -94.90
CA SER A 85 33.03 3.04 -96.34
C SER A 85 32.70 1.57 -96.71
N SER A 86 32.45 1.38 -98.02
CA SER A 86 32.68 0.18 -98.86
C SER A 86 32.87 -1.22 -98.25
N SER A 87 32.05 -2.17 -98.73
CA SER A 87 32.31 -3.62 -98.92
C SER A 87 32.76 -4.46 -97.70
N ASP A 88 32.20 -5.65 -97.45
CA ASP A 88 31.88 -6.65 -98.47
C ASP A 88 30.68 -7.54 -98.12
N SER A 89 30.15 -8.26 -99.11
CA SER A 89 29.03 -9.19 -98.92
C SER A 89 29.50 -10.63 -98.82
N HIS A 90 29.14 -11.35 -97.75
CA HIS A 90 28.85 -12.79 -97.81
C HIS A 90 27.92 -13.23 -96.67
N SER A 91 27.18 -14.31 -96.92
CA SER A 91 26.23 -14.92 -95.99
C SER A 91 26.92 -15.77 -94.95
N ASP A 92 26.51 -15.70 -93.68
CA ASP A 92 26.53 -16.90 -92.84
C ASP A 92 25.47 -16.91 -91.72
N SER A 93 24.79 -18.04 -91.57
CA SER A 93 23.63 -18.22 -90.68
C SER A 93 23.98 -18.56 -89.22
N SER A 94 25.17 -18.18 -88.77
CA SER A 94 25.74 -18.50 -87.46
C SER A 94 25.49 -17.42 -86.37
N SER A 95 25.31 -16.17 -86.77
CA SER A 95 25.25 -14.99 -85.87
C SER A 95 24.01 -14.97 -84.95
N SER A 96 22.83 -15.35 -85.47
CA SER A 96 21.55 -15.32 -84.74
C SER A 96 21.56 -16.16 -83.46
N ARG A 97 22.21 -17.33 -83.52
CA ARG A 97 22.32 -18.26 -82.38
C ARG A 97 23.17 -17.70 -81.24
N SER A 98 24.19 -16.89 -81.55
CA SER A 98 25.05 -16.24 -80.54
C SER A 98 24.38 -15.03 -79.87
N ARG A 99 23.54 -14.27 -80.59
CA ARG A 99 22.75 -13.18 -79.99
C ARG A 99 21.72 -13.72 -79.00
N HIS A 100 20.91 -14.71 -79.39
CA HIS A 100 19.94 -15.31 -78.48
C HIS A 100 20.58 -15.98 -77.25
N HIS A 101 21.77 -16.58 -77.38
CA HIS A 101 22.50 -17.09 -76.20
C HIS A 101 22.84 -15.97 -75.21
N ARG A 102 23.43 -14.87 -75.68
CA ARG A 102 23.78 -13.72 -74.82
C ARG A 102 22.55 -13.01 -74.23
N GLU A 103 21.44 -12.94 -74.96
CA GLU A 103 20.16 -12.43 -74.44
C GLU A 103 19.57 -13.35 -73.35
N GLN A 104 19.63 -14.67 -73.54
CA GLN A 104 19.19 -15.62 -72.52
C GLN A 104 20.08 -15.58 -71.27
N GLU A 105 21.40 -15.51 -71.44
CA GLU A 105 22.37 -15.38 -70.35
C GLU A 105 22.17 -14.08 -69.56
N GLN A 106 22.00 -12.93 -70.23
CA GLN A 106 21.68 -11.66 -69.56
C GLN A 106 20.32 -11.72 -68.84
N GLN A 107 19.29 -12.32 -69.45
CA GLN A 107 18.02 -12.54 -68.77
C GLN A 107 18.15 -13.49 -67.57
N GLN A 108 18.99 -14.52 -67.64
CA GLN A 108 19.25 -15.42 -66.51
C GLN A 108 20.01 -14.70 -65.39
N GLN A 109 21.01 -13.86 -65.70
CA GLN A 109 21.71 -13.06 -64.70
C GLN A 109 20.78 -12.04 -64.01
N LEU A 110 19.92 -11.35 -64.76
CA LEU A 110 18.87 -10.47 -64.20
C LEU A 110 17.84 -11.23 -63.35
N LYS A 111 17.44 -12.45 -63.77
CA LYS A 111 16.55 -13.32 -62.99
C LYS A 111 17.25 -13.89 -61.73
N MET A 112 18.54 -14.15 -61.77
CA MET A 112 19.32 -14.63 -60.61
C MET A 112 19.57 -13.54 -59.57
N THR A 113 19.97 -12.32 -59.98
CA THR A 113 20.14 -11.18 -59.05
C THR A 113 18.82 -10.79 -58.38
N SER A 114 17.71 -10.77 -59.13
CA SER A 114 16.36 -10.60 -58.57
C SER A 114 16.00 -11.69 -57.54
N ARG A 115 16.26 -12.97 -57.84
CA ARG A 115 16.01 -14.09 -56.92
C ARG A 115 16.86 -13.99 -55.65
N ALA A 116 18.15 -13.64 -55.76
CA ALA A 116 19.04 -13.46 -54.62
C ALA A 116 18.57 -12.33 -53.69
N CYS A 117 18.21 -11.16 -54.25
CA CYS A 117 17.64 -10.05 -53.50
C CYS A 117 16.35 -10.45 -52.76
N HIS A 118 15.45 -11.18 -53.42
CA HIS A 118 14.24 -11.70 -52.79
C HIS A 118 14.51 -12.75 -51.71
N CYS A 119 15.59 -13.53 -51.79
CA CYS A 119 15.98 -14.46 -50.71
C CYS A 119 16.55 -13.72 -49.50
N ALA A 120 17.42 -12.73 -49.71
CA ALA A 120 17.97 -11.90 -48.62
C ALA A 120 16.86 -11.19 -47.83
N TRP A 121 15.91 -10.55 -48.51
CA TRP A 121 14.77 -9.89 -47.87
C TRP A 121 13.89 -10.83 -47.03
N ARG A 122 13.75 -12.11 -47.44
CA ARG A 122 13.01 -13.12 -46.67
C ARG A 122 13.75 -13.56 -45.41
N LEU A 123 15.08 -13.72 -45.49
CA LEU A 123 15.89 -14.03 -44.32
C LEU A 123 15.81 -12.89 -43.29
N VAL A 124 15.86 -11.63 -43.73
CA VAL A 124 15.68 -10.45 -42.86
C VAL A 124 14.32 -10.48 -42.13
N ILE A 125 13.22 -10.81 -42.81
CA ILE A 125 11.89 -10.91 -42.16
C ILE A 125 11.85 -12.03 -41.12
N VAL A 126 12.43 -13.21 -41.42
CA VAL A 126 12.45 -14.33 -40.46
C VAL A 126 13.34 -14.02 -39.26
N ILE A 127 14.52 -13.43 -39.47
CA ILE A 127 15.42 -12.99 -38.40
C ILE A 127 14.73 -11.94 -37.52
N LEU A 128 14.11 -10.92 -38.12
CA LEU A 128 13.36 -9.89 -37.38
C LEU A 128 12.19 -10.50 -36.59
N GLY A 129 11.48 -11.49 -37.15
CA GLY A 129 10.44 -12.23 -36.44
C GLY A 129 10.98 -13.01 -35.24
N VAL A 130 12.14 -13.67 -35.37
CA VAL A 130 12.83 -14.35 -34.25
C VAL A 130 13.31 -13.35 -33.20
N CYS A 131 13.85 -12.18 -33.60
CA CYS A 131 14.21 -11.10 -32.68
C CYS A 131 13.00 -10.55 -31.92
N PHE A 132 11.84 -10.41 -32.57
CA PHE A 132 10.60 -9.99 -31.91
C PHE A 132 10.05 -11.04 -30.94
N ILE A 133 10.14 -12.34 -31.27
CA ILE A 133 9.82 -13.41 -30.32
C ILE A 133 10.79 -13.38 -29.13
N ALA A 134 12.10 -13.26 -29.36
CA ALA A 134 13.09 -13.20 -28.29
C ALA A 134 12.91 -11.99 -27.37
N ALA A 135 12.67 -10.80 -27.94
CA ALA A 135 12.37 -9.59 -27.17
C ALA A 135 11.03 -9.70 -26.43
N GLY A 136 10.01 -10.27 -27.05
CA GLY A 136 8.71 -10.53 -26.42
C GLY A 136 8.79 -11.52 -25.26
N VAL A 137 9.54 -12.61 -25.39
CA VAL A 137 9.77 -13.57 -24.30
C VAL A 137 10.61 -12.95 -23.18
N TYR A 138 11.62 -12.13 -23.52
CA TYR A 138 12.42 -11.40 -22.53
C TYR A 138 11.55 -10.41 -21.74
N LEU A 139 10.72 -9.60 -22.41
CA LEU A 139 9.80 -8.69 -21.74
C LEU A 139 8.74 -9.43 -20.94
N LEU A 140 8.12 -10.49 -21.46
CA LEU A 140 7.11 -11.27 -20.74
C LEU A 140 7.64 -11.80 -19.39
N ARG A 141 8.92 -12.19 -19.33
CA ARG A 141 9.56 -12.66 -18.10
C ARG A 141 10.04 -11.55 -17.17
N ASN A 142 10.51 -10.41 -17.70
CA ASN A 142 11.22 -9.40 -16.91
C ASN A 142 10.47 -8.06 -16.79
N TRP A 143 9.29 -7.89 -17.39
CA TRP A 143 8.59 -6.60 -17.46
C TRP A 143 8.28 -6.03 -16.08
N ILE A 144 7.83 -6.86 -15.12
CA ILE A 144 7.50 -6.42 -13.76
C ILE A 144 8.75 -5.89 -13.05
N ASP A 145 9.87 -6.61 -13.13
CA ASP A 145 11.15 -6.19 -12.54
C ASP A 145 11.72 -4.94 -13.21
N ILE A 146 11.66 -4.87 -14.55
CA ILE A 146 12.14 -3.72 -15.34
C ILE A 146 11.29 -2.49 -15.02
N PHE A 147 9.96 -2.61 -15.02
CA PHE A 147 9.04 -1.55 -14.65
C PHE A 147 9.29 -1.10 -13.21
N THR A 148 9.43 -2.02 -12.26
CA THR A 148 9.66 -1.72 -10.84
C THR A 148 11.01 -1.06 -10.59
N ARG A 149 12.07 -1.44 -11.33
CA ARG A 149 13.39 -0.78 -11.27
C ARG A 149 13.42 0.60 -11.94
N MET A 150 12.67 0.82 -13.00
CA MET A 150 12.53 2.15 -13.62
C MET A 150 11.69 3.08 -12.72
N ARG A 151 10.50 2.61 -12.33
CA ARG A 151 9.56 3.32 -11.47
C ARG A 151 10.09 3.60 -10.08
N GLY A 152 10.87 2.68 -9.50
CA GLY A 152 11.42 2.84 -8.15
C GLY A 152 12.26 4.11 -7.99
N LYS A 153 12.95 4.55 -9.05
CA LYS A 153 13.71 5.82 -9.06
C LYS A 153 12.83 7.07 -9.01
N GLU A 154 11.60 6.98 -9.49
CA GLU A 154 10.62 8.08 -9.52
C GLU A 154 9.67 8.03 -8.31
N MET A 155 9.40 6.84 -7.77
CA MET A 155 8.57 6.62 -6.56
C MET A 155 9.35 6.76 -5.25
N ALA A 156 10.68 6.61 -5.25
CA ALA A 156 11.50 6.74 -4.05
C ALA A 156 11.23 8.07 -3.32
N LEU A 157 11.00 7.98 -2.01
CA LEU A 157 10.72 9.13 -1.19
C LEU A 157 11.99 10.00 -1.07
N SER A 158 11.90 11.27 -1.46
CA SER A 158 13.02 12.22 -1.43
C SER A 158 12.50 13.65 -1.32
N PRO A 159 13.31 14.65 -0.90
CA PRO A 159 12.87 16.04 -0.78
C PRO A 159 12.28 16.66 -2.06
N THR A 160 12.52 16.03 -3.21
CA THR A 160 12.11 16.48 -4.55
C THR A 160 11.11 15.55 -5.24
N SER A 161 10.72 14.40 -4.65
CA SER A 161 9.74 13.51 -5.29
C SER A 161 8.31 14.00 -5.12
N ARG A 162 7.44 13.68 -6.09
CA ARG A 162 6.04 14.15 -6.12
C ARG A 162 5.26 13.76 -4.86
N ALA A 163 5.61 12.64 -4.22
CA ALA A 163 4.94 12.13 -3.03
C ALA A 163 5.37 12.81 -1.72
N TYR A 164 6.46 13.59 -1.69
CA TYR A 164 6.98 14.17 -0.44
C TYR A 164 6.02 15.17 0.24
N PRO A 165 5.33 16.11 -0.47
CA PRO A 165 4.36 17.01 0.16
C PRO A 165 3.21 16.24 0.82
N ASP A 166 2.61 15.33 0.07
CA ASP A 166 1.45 14.52 0.49
C ASP A 166 1.81 13.53 1.61
N TRP A 167 3.05 13.04 1.64
CA TRP A 167 3.60 12.25 2.73
C TRP A 167 3.90 13.09 3.97
N LYS A 168 4.36 14.33 3.84
CA LYS A 168 4.64 15.20 4.98
C LYS A 168 3.35 15.63 5.69
N VAL A 169 2.35 16.06 4.91
CA VAL A 169 1.03 16.48 5.38
C VAL A 169 -0.02 15.80 4.50
N SER A 170 -0.87 14.96 5.09
CA SER A 170 -1.93 14.25 4.35
C SER A 170 -2.85 15.23 3.61
N PRO A 171 -3.10 15.04 2.30
CA PRO A 171 -4.11 15.80 1.56
C PRO A 171 -5.54 15.28 1.82
N LEU A 172 -5.69 14.16 2.52
CA LEU A 172 -6.98 13.55 2.85
C LEU A 172 -7.47 14.01 4.23
N PRO A 173 -8.77 14.33 4.40
CA PRO A 173 -9.34 14.68 5.69
C PRO A 173 -9.40 13.45 6.61
N LEU A 174 -8.61 13.48 7.68
CA LEU A 174 -8.54 12.39 8.65
C LEU A 174 -9.55 12.62 9.77
N ASN A 175 -10.47 11.67 9.95
CA ASN A 175 -11.43 11.68 11.06
C ASN A 175 -11.07 10.56 12.04
N PHE A 176 -10.68 10.96 13.25
CA PHE A 176 -10.43 10.07 14.38
C PHE A 176 -11.71 10.01 15.23
N ASP A 177 -12.45 8.91 15.10
CA ASP A 177 -13.71 8.69 15.80
C ASP A 177 -13.47 7.85 17.05
N VAL A 178 -13.86 8.37 18.22
CA VAL A 178 -13.70 7.70 19.51
C VAL A 178 -15.04 7.32 20.11
N TYR A 179 -15.12 6.12 20.67
CA TYR A 179 -16.29 5.59 21.35
C TYR A 179 -15.89 5.16 22.77
N LEU A 180 -16.56 5.69 23.79
CA LEU A 180 -16.30 5.39 25.20
C LEU A 180 -17.27 4.32 25.70
N PHE A 181 -16.82 3.43 26.59
CA PHE A 181 -17.69 2.45 27.24
C PHE A 181 -18.04 2.92 28.65
N ASN A 182 -19.28 3.40 28.83
CA ASN A 182 -19.82 3.80 30.11
C ASN A 182 -20.22 2.58 30.94
N TRP A 183 -19.65 2.43 32.13
CA TRP A 183 -19.91 1.31 33.03
C TRP A 183 -21.12 1.59 33.93
N THR A 184 -22.20 0.83 33.74
CA THR A 184 -23.53 1.15 34.30
C THR A 184 -23.85 0.54 35.67
N ASN A 185 -22.97 -0.30 36.23
CA ASN A 185 -23.20 -1.01 37.50
C ASN A 185 -21.91 -1.36 38.29
N PRO A 186 -20.99 -0.41 38.55
CA PRO A 186 -19.75 -0.67 39.30
C PRO A 186 -19.98 -1.18 40.74
N GLU A 187 -21.10 -0.83 41.36
CA GLU A 187 -21.47 -1.24 42.71
C GLU A 187 -21.71 -2.76 42.86
N ASP A 188 -22.09 -3.43 41.77
CA ASP A 188 -22.31 -4.88 41.72
C ASP A 188 -21.01 -5.69 41.57
N PHE A 189 -19.85 -5.04 41.42
CA PHE A 189 -18.63 -5.65 40.86
C PHE A 189 -17.78 -6.47 41.84
N TYR A 190 -18.36 -7.54 42.39
CA TYR A 190 -17.69 -8.45 43.31
C TYR A 190 -17.97 -9.91 42.98
N VAL A 191 -17.05 -10.81 43.32
CA VAL A 191 -17.15 -12.27 43.08
C VAL A 191 -18.39 -12.91 43.72
N ASP A 192 -18.93 -12.30 44.77
CA ASP A 192 -20.16 -12.75 45.45
C ASP A 192 -21.45 -12.27 44.74
N SER A 193 -21.34 -11.49 43.66
CA SER A 193 -22.46 -10.94 42.88
C SER A 193 -22.84 -11.84 41.70
N PRO A 194 -24.14 -12.05 41.44
CA PRO A 194 -24.61 -12.77 40.24
C PRO A 194 -24.63 -11.90 38.97
N ARG A 195 -24.24 -10.63 39.05
CA ARG A 195 -24.31 -9.67 37.93
C ARG A 195 -22.93 -9.44 37.32
N LYS A 196 -22.88 -9.41 35.98
CA LYS A 196 -21.68 -9.07 35.21
C LYS A 196 -21.51 -7.54 35.11
N PRO A 197 -20.30 -7.04 34.79
CA PRO A 197 -20.11 -5.66 34.35
C PRO A 197 -20.92 -5.38 33.08
N ARG A 198 -21.79 -4.39 33.13
CA ARG A 198 -22.59 -3.94 31.98
C ARG A 198 -22.08 -2.60 31.48
N PHE A 199 -21.83 -2.54 30.17
CA PHE A 199 -21.38 -1.33 29.50
C PHE A 199 -22.41 -0.80 28.50
N GLU A 200 -22.37 0.51 28.27
CA GLU A 200 -23.11 1.21 27.22
C GLU A 200 -22.11 2.02 26.39
N GLN A 201 -22.19 1.90 25.06
CA GLN A 201 -21.30 2.63 24.15
C GLN A 201 -21.82 4.06 23.94
N LEU A 202 -20.98 5.06 24.24
CA LEU A 202 -21.23 6.46 23.94
C LEU A 202 -20.29 6.93 22.82
N GLY A 203 -20.85 7.59 21.80
CA GLY A 203 -20.10 8.13 20.66
C GLY A 203 -20.81 7.95 19.31
N PRO A 204 -20.13 8.24 18.19
CA PRO A 204 -18.75 8.71 18.13
C PRO A 204 -18.59 10.12 18.72
N TYR A 205 -17.44 10.36 19.35
CA TYR A 205 -16.85 11.68 19.54
C TYR A 205 -15.80 11.85 18.44
N ARG A 206 -16.12 12.65 17.42
CA ARG A 206 -15.28 12.83 16.23
C ARG A 206 -14.25 13.93 16.45
N PHE A 207 -13.01 13.67 16.07
CA PHE A 207 -11.96 14.66 15.99
C PHE A 207 -11.39 14.69 14.57
N ARG A 208 -11.24 15.89 14.00
CA ARG A 208 -10.49 16.09 12.75
C ARG A 208 -9.01 16.13 13.10
N GLU A 209 -8.23 15.18 12.58
CA GLU A 209 -6.78 15.14 12.76
C GLU A 209 -6.10 15.99 11.68
N GLN A 210 -5.18 16.85 12.09
CA GLN A 210 -4.24 17.55 11.20
C GLN A 210 -2.82 17.08 11.50
N PRO A 211 -2.28 16.11 10.74
CA PRO A 211 -0.92 15.61 10.93
C PRO A 211 0.11 16.42 10.15
N ASP A 212 1.31 16.54 10.73
CA ASP A 212 2.52 17.01 10.06
C ASP A 212 3.71 16.13 10.46
N LYS A 213 4.58 15.79 9.50
CA LYS A 213 5.90 15.20 9.80
C LYS A 213 6.90 16.32 10.04
N VAL A 214 7.46 16.33 11.24
CA VAL A 214 8.42 17.34 11.72
C VAL A 214 9.78 16.69 11.98
N ASP A 215 10.80 17.53 12.18
CA ASP A 215 12.16 17.10 12.50
C ASP A 215 12.76 16.11 11.47
N ILE A 216 12.47 16.35 10.19
CA ILE A 216 12.82 15.43 9.08
C ILE A 216 14.31 15.51 8.73
N GLU A 217 15.02 14.39 8.86
CA GLU A 217 16.44 14.24 8.49
C GLU A 217 16.62 13.10 7.46
N TRP A 218 17.45 13.33 6.42
CA TRP A 218 17.60 12.42 5.28
C TRP A 218 18.96 11.73 5.26
N HIS A 219 18.95 10.40 5.39
CA HIS A 219 20.14 9.55 5.54
C HIS A 219 20.49 8.86 4.21
N ASN A 220 20.98 9.65 3.25
CA ASN A 220 21.30 9.21 1.88
C ASN A 220 22.28 8.02 1.82
N GLN A 221 23.11 7.81 2.85
CA GLN A 221 24.06 6.70 2.97
C GLN A 221 23.35 5.34 3.12
N ASN A 222 22.21 5.33 3.82
CA ASN A 222 21.45 4.13 4.18
C ASN A 222 20.05 4.09 3.53
N ALA A 223 19.76 5.04 2.62
CA ALA A 223 18.47 5.22 1.96
C ALA A 223 17.27 5.27 2.92
N SER A 224 17.42 5.96 4.06
CA SER A 224 16.34 6.15 5.05
C SER A 224 16.10 7.62 5.40
N VAL A 225 14.97 7.89 6.05
CA VAL A 225 14.56 9.20 6.53
C VAL A 225 14.11 9.09 7.99
N SER A 226 14.63 9.94 8.87
CA SER A 226 14.16 10.09 10.25
C SER A 226 13.14 11.22 10.32
N PHE A 227 12.10 11.06 11.15
CA PHE A 227 11.10 12.10 11.42
C PHE A 227 10.34 11.82 12.72
N ARG A 228 9.54 12.79 13.17
CA ARG A 228 8.48 12.60 14.17
C ARG A 228 7.11 12.97 13.59
N LYS A 229 6.07 12.25 14.00
CA LYS A 229 4.68 12.67 13.74
C LYS A 229 4.26 13.73 14.78
N LYS A 230 3.65 14.80 14.30
CA LYS A 230 2.92 15.79 15.10
C LYS A 230 1.48 15.82 14.63
N ALA A 231 0.50 15.87 15.53
CA ALA A 231 -0.90 15.92 15.13
C ALA A 231 -1.75 16.81 16.04
N PHE A 232 -2.62 17.63 15.46
CA PHE A 232 -3.62 18.43 16.19
C PHE A 232 -5.02 17.82 16.00
N TYR A 233 -5.82 17.83 17.07
CA TYR A 233 -7.15 17.20 17.10
C TYR A 233 -8.22 18.24 17.41
N TYR A 234 -9.11 18.48 16.44
CA TYR A 234 -10.19 19.47 16.55
C TYR A 234 -11.53 18.75 16.67
N PHE A 235 -12.26 18.96 17.77
CA PHE A 235 -13.53 18.28 18.02
C PHE A 235 -14.62 18.72 17.02
N ASP A 236 -15.18 17.76 16.29
CA ASP A 236 -16.27 17.98 15.35
C ASP A 236 -17.63 17.70 16.01
N ALA A 237 -18.20 18.74 16.62
CA ALA A 237 -19.51 18.66 17.26
C ALA A 237 -20.67 18.34 16.29
N ALA A 238 -20.50 18.52 14.98
CA ALA A 238 -21.52 18.21 13.98
C ALA A 238 -21.38 16.77 13.43
N GLY A 239 -20.17 16.21 13.45
CA GLY A 239 -19.89 14.81 13.15
C GLY A 239 -19.99 13.85 14.34
N SER A 240 -20.23 14.38 15.56
CA SER A 240 -20.35 13.61 16.80
C SER A 240 -21.81 13.34 17.18
N ASN A 241 -22.03 12.22 17.88
CA ASN A 241 -23.34 11.84 18.44
C ASN A 241 -23.45 12.12 19.95
N GLY A 242 -22.34 12.47 20.61
CA GLY A 242 -22.27 12.91 22.00
C GLY A 242 -21.51 14.23 22.14
N THR A 243 -21.49 14.80 23.35
CA THR A 243 -20.75 16.02 23.69
C THR A 243 -19.53 15.70 24.56
N LEU A 244 -18.49 16.53 24.51
CA LEU A 244 -17.32 16.37 25.39
C LEU A 244 -17.66 16.53 26.90
N LYS A 245 -18.87 16.95 27.25
CA LYS A 245 -19.35 17.05 28.64
C LYS A 245 -20.12 15.81 29.10
N ASP A 246 -20.33 14.84 28.21
CA ASP A 246 -21.04 13.61 28.54
C ASP A 246 -20.28 12.86 29.64
N ILE A 247 -21.01 12.40 30.64
CA ILE A 247 -20.43 11.82 31.86
C ILE A 247 -20.23 10.32 31.63
N VAL A 248 -19.01 9.84 31.87
CA VAL A 248 -18.63 8.43 31.66
C VAL A 248 -18.01 7.87 32.93
N THR A 249 -18.62 6.80 33.44
CA THR A 249 -18.07 5.95 34.50
C THR A 249 -17.17 4.91 33.86
N SER A 250 -15.93 4.76 34.34
CA SER A 250 -14.97 3.78 33.86
C SER A 250 -14.20 3.16 35.04
N VAL A 251 -13.27 2.25 34.75
CA VAL A 251 -12.43 1.60 35.77
C VAL A 251 -11.43 2.59 36.36
N ASN A 252 -11.26 2.62 37.68
CA ASN A 252 -10.16 3.36 38.32
C ASN A 252 -8.84 2.58 38.14
N THR A 253 -8.24 2.72 36.96
CA THR A 253 -6.99 2.06 36.58
C THR A 253 -5.81 2.48 37.45
N VAL A 254 -5.84 3.72 37.99
CA VAL A 254 -4.76 4.28 38.81
C VAL A 254 -4.77 3.69 40.21
N ALA A 255 -5.92 3.61 40.87
CA ALA A 255 -6.06 3.00 42.18
C ALA A 255 -5.74 1.50 42.13
N HIS A 256 -6.07 0.80 41.03
CA HIS A 256 -5.64 -0.59 40.81
C HIS A 256 -4.11 -0.69 40.63
N ALA A 257 -3.50 0.15 39.79
CA ALA A 257 -2.05 0.18 39.60
C ALA A 257 -1.28 0.55 40.89
N ALA A 258 -1.83 1.45 41.72
CA ALA A 258 -1.30 1.77 43.04
C ALA A 258 -1.45 0.59 44.01
N ALA A 259 -2.61 -0.07 44.03
CA ALA A 259 -2.84 -1.27 44.83
C ALA A 259 -1.87 -2.41 44.48
N ARG A 260 -1.53 -2.61 43.19
CA ARG A 260 -0.55 -3.62 42.75
C ARG A 260 0.85 -3.35 43.30
N ARG A 261 1.24 -2.09 43.52
CA ARG A 261 2.53 -1.74 44.17
C ARG A 261 2.53 -1.95 45.69
N LEU A 262 1.36 -2.12 46.35
CA LEU A 262 1.32 -2.41 47.79
C LEU A 262 1.86 -3.81 48.14
N ASP A 263 2.06 -4.70 47.16
CA ASP A 263 2.75 -5.98 47.33
C ASP A 263 4.25 -5.82 47.63
N GLU A 264 4.86 -4.65 47.37
CA GLU A 264 6.26 -4.33 47.73
C GLU A 264 6.42 -3.99 49.23
N LEU A 265 5.33 -3.80 49.98
CA LEU A 265 5.34 -3.31 51.36
C LEU A 265 5.32 -4.45 52.40
N SER A 266 5.91 -4.18 53.58
CA SER A 266 5.79 -5.08 54.74
C SER A 266 4.33 -5.22 55.18
N SER A 267 3.94 -6.38 55.74
CA SER A 267 2.54 -6.73 55.99
C SER A 267 1.73 -5.69 56.78
N PHE A 268 2.36 -5.01 57.75
CA PHE A 268 1.73 -3.93 58.51
C PHE A 268 1.56 -2.65 57.67
N ALA A 269 2.60 -2.23 56.94
CA ALA A 269 2.52 -1.08 56.04
C ALA A 269 1.50 -1.32 54.91
N LYS A 270 1.47 -2.52 54.34
CA LYS A 270 0.45 -2.96 53.36
C LYS A 270 -0.96 -2.90 53.94
N PHE A 271 -1.17 -3.35 55.18
CA PHE A 271 -2.47 -3.26 55.84
C PHE A 271 -2.94 -1.81 56.02
N VAL A 272 -2.07 -0.92 56.53
CA VAL A 272 -2.39 0.50 56.70
C VAL A 272 -2.64 1.19 55.36
N ALA A 273 -1.82 0.91 54.33
CA ALA A 273 -2.01 1.45 53.00
C ALA A 273 -3.29 0.92 52.33
N SER A 274 -3.63 -0.36 52.49
CA SER A 274 -4.89 -0.96 52.04
C SER A 274 -6.11 -0.30 52.68
N ALA A 275 -6.09 -0.12 54.01
CA ALA A 275 -7.17 0.52 54.73
C ALA A 275 -7.35 2.00 54.30
N THR A 276 -6.24 2.71 54.09
CA THR A 276 -6.24 4.09 53.59
C THR A 276 -6.81 4.15 52.16
N LEU A 277 -6.32 3.31 51.24
CA LEU A 277 -6.78 3.26 49.85
C LEU A 277 -8.28 2.94 49.78
N SER A 278 -8.73 1.93 50.51
CA SER A 278 -10.13 1.48 50.53
C SER A 278 -11.08 2.46 51.23
N GLY A 279 -10.54 3.46 51.95
CA GLY A 279 -11.32 4.53 52.59
C GLY A 279 -11.40 5.82 51.77
N ILE A 280 -10.65 5.94 50.66
CA ILE A 280 -10.60 7.15 49.83
C ILE A 280 -10.75 6.90 48.32
N GLN A 281 -10.88 5.65 47.87
CA GLN A 281 -10.99 5.26 46.46
C GLN A 281 -12.06 4.18 46.24
N GLU A 282 -12.60 4.15 45.04
CA GLU A 282 -13.52 3.12 44.55
C GLU A 282 -12.88 2.30 43.41
N VAL A 283 -13.55 1.22 42.98
CA VAL A 283 -13.10 0.41 41.83
C VAL A 283 -13.35 1.10 40.48
N SER A 284 -14.24 2.10 40.50
CA SER A 284 -14.66 2.93 39.37
C SER A 284 -14.24 4.39 39.58
N GLU A 285 -14.24 5.16 38.49
CA GLU A 285 -14.09 6.62 38.52
C GLU A 285 -15.03 7.24 37.47
N THR A 286 -15.45 8.48 37.67
CA THR A 286 -16.47 9.15 36.82
C THR A 286 -16.00 10.54 36.42
N HIS A 287 -15.83 10.78 35.13
CA HIS A 287 -15.34 12.05 34.55
C HIS A 287 -16.07 12.38 33.25
N THR A 288 -15.86 13.58 32.71
CA THR A 288 -16.39 13.93 31.38
C THR A 288 -15.61 13.24 30.25
N ALA A 289 -16.23 13.10 29.08
CA ALA A 289 -15.57 12.60 27.87
C ALA A 289 -14.32 13.44 27.47
N GLU A 290 -14.31 14.75 27.73
CA GLU A 290 -13.14 15.62 27.53
C GLU A 290 -11.94 15.17 28.38
N GLU A 291 -12.21 14.86 29.65
CA GLU A 291 -11.22 14.48 30.67
C GLU A 291 -10.71 13.05 30.49
N TRP A 292 -11.58 12.11 30.11
CA TRP A 292 -11.15 10.76 29.72
C TRP A 292 -10.32 10.72 28.44
N LEU A 293 -10.45 11.71 27.55
CA LEU A 293 -9.75 11.74 26.27
C LEU A 293 -8.49 12.62 26.30
N PHE A 294 -8.56 13.86 25.80
CA PHE A 294 -7.39 14.69 25.49
C PHE A 294 -6.95 15.61 26.63
N LYS A 295 -7.87 16.12 27.45
CA LYS A 295 -7.61 17.14 28.49
C LYS A 295 -6.96 16.55 29.74
N GLY A 296 -7.34 15.32 30.08
CA GLY A 296 -6.88 14.60 31.27
C GLY A 296 -7.34 15.19 32.60
N PHE A 297 -7.60 14.33 33.58
CA PHE A 297 -7.91 14.74 34.96
C PHE A 297 -6.71 14.52 35.91
N ILE A 298 -6.69 15.26 37.02
CA ILE A 298 -5.64 15.13 38.05
C ILE A 298 -6.12 14.13 39.10
N HIS A 299 -5.51 12.95 39.13
CA HIS A 299 -5.84 11.93 40.12
C HIS A 299 -4.98 12.10 41.40
N PRO A 300 -5.57 11.99 42.62
CA PRO A 300 -4.83 12.20 43.88
C PRO A 300 -3.60 11.28 44.04
N LEU A 301 -3.73 10.01 43.64
CA LEU A 301 -2.61 9.05 43.72
C LEU A 301 -1.50 9.31 42.69
N VAL A 302 -1.79 9.97 41.55
CA VAL A 302 -0.75 10.41 40.59
C VAL A 302 0.05 11.56 41.21
N SER A 303 -0.65 12.52 41.82
CA SER A 303 -0.02 13.65 42.52
C SER A 303 0.87 13.18 43.69
N LEU A 304 0.38 12.21 44.47
CA LEU A 304 1.13 11.59 45.57
C LEU A 304 2.32 10.76 45.05
N GLY A 305 2.11 9.94 44.00
CA GLY A 305 3.17 9.13 43.40
C GLY A 305 4.31 10.00 42.85
N LYS A 306 3.97 11.08 42.14
CA LYS A 306 4.93 12.06 41.61
C LYS A 306 5.71 12.83 42.69
N PHE A 307 5.16 12.94 43.90
CA PHE A 307 5.88 13.52 45.05
C PHE A 307 6.84 12.53 45.74
N ILE A 308 6.57 11.22 45.69
CA ILE A 308 7.35 10.18 46.41
C ILE A 308 8.39 9.50 45.51
N ARG A 309 8.00 9.15 44.27
CA ARG A 309 8.82 8.44 43.25
C ARG A 309 8.50 9.04 41.86
N PRO A 310 8.99 10.26 41.54
CA PRO A 310 8.72 10.92 40.25
C PRO A 310 9.19 10.10 39.03
N GLU A 311 10.16 9.21 39.19
CA GLU A 311 10.69 8.32 38.15
C GLU A 311 9.66 7.27 37.68
N ASP A 312 8.75 6.87 38.58
CA ASP A 312 7.69 5.88 38.32
C ASP A 312 6.41 6.50 37.73
N VAL A 313 6.30 7.83 37.71
CA VAL A 313 5.09 8.59 37.38
C VAL A 313 5.43 9.76 36.44
N PRO A 314 5.76 9.48 35.16
CA PRO A 314 6.19 10.50 34.20
C PRO A 314 5.07 11.46 33.78
N TYR A 315 3.80 11.07 33.94
CA TYR A 315 2.61 11.85 33.63
C TYR A 315 2.13 12.69 34.84
N ASP A 316 1.44 13.80 34.59
CA ASP A 316 0.78 14.64 35.60
C ASP A 316 -0.75 14.48 35.63
N ARG A 317 -1.35 14.06 34.51
CA ARG A 317 -2.78 13.78 34.36
C ARG A 317 -3.05 12.37 33.84
N VAL A 318 -4.32 11.97 33.93
CA VAL A 318 -4.85 10.68 33.47
C VAL A 318 -5.85 10.95 32.35
N GLY A 319 -5.65 10.32 31.19
CA GLY A 319 -6.54 10.41 30.03
C GLY A 319 -6.02 9.52 28.90
N TYR A 320 -6.91 8.91 28.12
CA TYR A 320 -6.56 7.91 27.11
C TYR A 320 -5.89 8.49 25.86
N GLN A 321 -6.06 9.80 25.61
CA GLN A 321 -5.40 10.56 24.55
C GLN A 321 -4.62 11.77 25.10
N TYR A 322 -4.29 11.76 26.39
CA TYR A 322 -3.51 12.81 27.03
C TYR A 322 -2.07 12.85 26.47
N ASP A 323 -1.47 14.04 26.41
CA ASP A 323 -0.19 14.34 25.74
C ASP A 323 -0.13 13.95 24.24
N ARG A 324 -1.26 13.67 23.57
CA ARG A 324 -1.30 13.41 22.12
C ARG A 324 -1.48 14.68 21.28
N ASN A 325 -2.22 15.67 21.79
CA ASN A 325 -2.61 16.85 21.00
C ASN A 325 -1.45 17.85 20.87
N GLY A 326 -0.98 18.08 19.64
CA GLY A 326 0.05 19.07 19.34
C GLY A 326 1.47 18.70 19.77
N THR A 327 1.72 17.45 20.16
CA THR A 327 3.03 16.96 20.63
C THR A 327 3.77 16.16 19.57
N THR A 328 5.05 15.89 19.81
CA THR A 328 5.91 15.00 18.99
C THR A 328 6.40 13.79 19.78
N SER A 329 6.12 13.74 21.08
CA SER A 329 6.47 12.68 22.03
C SER A 329 5.63 11.41 21.84
N PHE A 330 4.42 11.54 21.28
CA PHE A 330 3.43 10.47 21.31
C PHE A 330 3.86 9.24 20.50
N ASP A 331 4.18 9.39 19.21
CA ASP A 331 4.54 8.27 18.35
C ASP A 331 6.05 7.93 18.37
N GLY A 332 6.88 8.77 19.00
CA GLY A 332 8.34 8.58 19.12
C GLY A 332 9.13 9.00 17.87
N ASP A 333 10.44 8.76 17.91
CA ASP A 333 11.33 8.99 16.77
C ASP A 333 11.27 7.80 15.79
N ILE A 334 10.99 8.04 14.51
CA ILE A 334 10.79 7.00 13.49
C ILE A 334 11.86 7.14 12.40
N ASN A 335 12.60 6.08 12.08
CA ASN A 335 13.44 5.99 10.88
C ASN A 335 12.86 4.98 9.88
N MET A 336 12.64 5.41 8.63
CA MET A 336 11.93 4.66 7.60
C MET A 336 12.73 4.59 6.30
N PHE A 337 12.74 3.45 5.62
CA PHE A 337 13.38 3.29 4.32
C PHE A 337 12.62 4.04 3.22
N THR A 338 13.35 4.81 2.41
CA THR A 338 12.79 5.63 1.32
C THR A 338 12.49 4.85 0.05
N GLY A 339 13.07 3.65 -0.09
CA GLY A 339 13.06 2.86 -1.32
C GLY A 339 14.05 3.32 -2.40
N ALA A 340 14.96 4.25 -2.08
CA ALA A 340 15.92 4.81 -3.04
C ALA A 340 17.06 3.86 -3.44
N ASP A 341 17.44 2.93 -2.57
CA ASP A 341 18.37 1.83 -2.87
C ASP A 341 17.62 0.61 -3.44
N ASP A 342 16.53 0.22 -2.78
CA ASP A 342 15.70 -0.92 -3.08
C ASP A 342 14.23 -0.60 -2.76
N ILE A 343 13.42 -0.46 -3.79
CA ILE A 343 12.00 -0.12 -3.68
C ILE A 343 11.17 -1.19 -2.94
N SER A 344 11.69 -2.42 -2.79
CA SER A 344 11.05 -3.45 -1.95
C SER A 344 11.07 -3.14 -0.45
N LYS A 345 11.87 -2.14 -0.02
CA LYS A 345 11.89 -1.62 1.35
C LYS A 345 11.01 -0.39 1.54
N MET A 346 10.38 0.15 0.49
CA MET A 346 9.67 1.43 0.55
C MET A 346 8.62 1.46 1.66
N GLY A 347 8.69 2.48 2.51
CA GLY A 347 7.75 2.67 3.62
C GLY A 347 7.97 1.75 4.83
N GLN A 348 8.94 0.82 4.77
CA GLN A 348 9.27 -0.03 5.92
C GLN A 348 10.06 0.75 6.97
N ILE A 349 9.68 0.59 8.24
CA ILE A 349 10.44 1.15 9.37
C ILE A 349 11.73 0.35 9.56
N TYR A 350 12.83 1.06 9.81
CA TYR A 350 14.12 0.49 10.18
C TYR A 350 14.36 0.55 11.68
N THR A 351 14.06 1.68 12.32
CA THR A 351 14.10 1.82 13.78
C THR A 351 12.95 2.66 14.33
N TRP A 352 12.57 2.36 15.56
CA TRP A 352 11.66 3.14 16.38
C TRP A 352 12.35 3.48 17.70
N ASN A 353 12.38 4.76 18.08
CA ASN A 353 13.17 5.29 19.20
C ASN A 353 14.64 4.82 19.15
N ASN A 354 15.22 4.76 17.94
CA ASN A 354 16.57 4.27 17.63
C ASN A 354 16.82 2.76 17.89
N LEU A 355 15.76 1.96 18.11
CA LEU A 355 15.84 0.51 18.28
C LEU A 355 15.33 -0.24 17.04
N THR A 356 16.02 -1.31 16.65
CA THR A 356 15.53 -2.31 15.66
C THR A 356 14.70 -3.42 16.31
N HIS A 357 14.75 -3.54 17.65
CA HIS A 357 14.00 -4.48 18.46
C HIS A 357 13.60 -3.80 19.76
N THR A 358 12.31 -3.83 20.11
CA THR A 358 11.75 -3.03 21.21
C THR A 358 12.06 -3.56 22.60
N GLY A 359 12.47 -4.84 22.72
CA GLY A 359 12.58 -5.54 24.01
C GLY A 359 11.24 -5.81 24.71
N ALA A 360 10.11 -5.38 24.14
CA ALA A 360 8.76 -5.55 24.70
C ALA A 360 8.29 -7.01 24.65
N PHE A 361 8.73 -7.74 23.62
CA PHE A 361 8.41 -9.15 23.37
C PHE A 361 9.67 -9.91 22.96
N GLU A 362 9.70 -11.22 23.14
CA GLU A 362 10.86 -12.07 22.83
C GLU A 362 10.92 -12.41 21.33
N GLY A 363 12.10 -12.72 20.80
CA GLY A 363 12.28 -13.12 19.40
C GLY A 363 11.70 -12.11 18.39
N THR A 364 11.14 -12.63 17.29
CA THR A 364 10.57 -11.84 16.18
C THR A 364 9.40 -10.95 16.58
N CYS A 365 8.67 -11.28 17.65
CA CYS A 365 7.55 -10.47 18.14
C CYS A 365 7.96 -9.06 18.59
N GLY A 366 9.24 -8.85 18.94
CA GLY A 366 9.77 -7.53 19.32
C GLY A 366 10.47 -6.77 18.20
N GLU A 367 10.61 -7.34 16.99
CA GLU A 367 11.32 -6.71 15.87
C GLU A 367 10.53 -5.53 15.28
N VAL A 368 11.23 -4.42 15.06
CA VAL A 368 10.67 -3.22 14.40
C VAL A 368 10.69 -3.44 12.90
N HIS A 369 9.53 -3.74 12.33
CA HIS A 369 9.33 -3.98 10.90
C HIS A 369 7.88 -3.66 10.49
N GLY A 370 7.62 -3.61 9.19
CA GLY A 370 6.32 -3.18 8.64
C GLY A 370 6.28 -1.69 8.30
N SER A 371 5.13 -1.25 7.77
CA SER A 371 4.84 0.14 7.42
C SER A 371 4.17 0.91 8.56
N MET A 372 4.19 2.24 8.53
CA MET A 372 3.26 3.08 9.31
C MET A 372 1.84 3.14 8.69
N GLY A 373 1.60 2.50 7.55
CA GLY A 373 0.30 2.43 6.86
C GLY A 373 0.19 3.29 5.60
N GLU A 374 1.16 4.18 5.36
CA GLU A 374 1.13 5.16 4.26
C GLU A 374 1.67 4.61 2.94
N PHE A 375 2.74 3.80 3.01
CA PHE A 375 3.39 3.18 1.86
C PHE A 375 3.79 1.74 2.20
N PHE A 376 3.50 0.81 1.29
CA PHE A 376 3.94 -0.58 1.35
C PHE A 376 4.83 -0.90 0.13
N PRO A 377 5.63 -1.98 0.18
CA PRO A 377 6.40 -2.43 -0.98
C PRO A 377 5.51 -2.68 -2.22
N PRO A 378 5.98 -2.32 -3.42
CA PRO A 378 5.22 -2.54 -4.66
C PRO A 378 5.16 -4.02 -5.05
N ASN A 379 4.21 -4.36 -5.94
CA ASN A 379 3.95 -5.72 -6.44
C ASN A 379 3.47 -6.68 -5.35
N LEU A 380 2.45 -6.26 -4.60
CA LEU A 380 1.83 -7.02 -3.51
C LEU A 380 1.32 -8.39 -3.98
N SER A 381 1.51 -9.38 -3.11
CA SER A 381 1.09 -10.78 -3.29
C SER A 381 -0.24 -11.04 -2.58
N THR A 382 -1.11 -11.87 -3.14
CA THR A 382 -2.26 -12.45 -2.41
C THR A 382 -1.86 -13.59 -1.48
N ASN A 383 -0.63 -14.09 -1.61
CA ASN A 383 -0.06 -15.14 -0.78
C ASN A 383 0.87 -14.48 0.24
N GLY A 384 0.40 -14.32 1.47
CA GLY A 384 1.12 -13.69 2.58
C GLY A 384 0.37 -12.50 3.18
N SER A 385 0.93 -11.97 4.27
CA SER A 385 0.41 -10.84 5.03
C SER A 385 1.25 -9.58 4.80
N VAL A 386 0.64 -8.39 4.86
CA VAL A 386 1.38 -7.13 4.99
C VAL A 386 1.48 -6.73 6.46
N TYR A 387 2.57 -6.08 6.85
CA TYR A 387 2.82 -5.73 8.25
C TYR A 387 2.66 -4.24 8.49
N LEU A 388 1.84 -3.90 9.50
CA LEU A 388 1.58 -2.54 9.97
C LEU A 388 2.20 -2.38 11.36
N TYR A 389 3.22 -1.54 11.49
CA TYR A 389 3.85 -1.26 12.78
C TYR A 389 2.99 -0.28 13.58
N MET A 390 2.78 -0.61 14.86
CA MET A 390 1.96 0.19 15.77
C MET A 390 2.81 0.63 16.96
N PRO A 391 3.36 1.87 16.97
CA PRO A 391 4.24 2.38 18.03
C PRO A 391 3.69 2.17 19.45
N LYS A 392 2.42 2.52 19.69
CA LYS A 392 1.74 2.34 20.99
C LYS A 392 1.46 0.88 21.39
N MET A 393 1.72 -0.07 20.50
CA MET A 393 1.65 -1.51 20.76
C MET A 393 3.05 -2.17 20.78
N CYS A 394 4.11 -1.42 20.45
CA CYS A 394 5.51 -1.85 20.37
C CYS A 394 5.76 -3.08 19.46
N ARG A 395 4.89 -3.34 18.47
CA ARG A 395 4.96 -4.51 17.57
C ARG A 395 4.44 -4.21 16.17
N ALA A 396 4.78 -5.10 15.24
CA ALA A 396 4.07 -5.24 13.97
C ALA A 396 2.75 -6.00 14.13
N VAL A 397 1.76 -5.63 13.31
CA VAL A 397 0.44 -6.26 13.19
C VAL A 397 0.31 -6.82 11.77
N PRO A 398 0.19 -8.15 11.59
CA PRO A 398 -0.04 -8.74 10.27
C PRO A 398 -1.48 -8.52 9.80
N LEU A 399 -1.64 -8.15 8.54
CA LEU A 399 -2.92 -8.04 7.85
C LEU A 399 -2.92 -9.02 6.68
N ASP A 400 -3.85 -9.96 6.65
CA ASP A 400 -3.90 -11.04 5.64
C ASP A 400 -4.76 -10.64 4.45
N TYR A 401 -4.37 -11.06 3.24
CA TYR A 401 -5.23 -10.92 2.07
C TYR A 401 -6.57 -11.66 2.27
N THR A 402 -7.68 -10.94 2.13
CA THR A 402 -9.04 -11.50 2.25
C THR A 402 -9.81 -11.50 0.94
N GLU A 403 -9.79 -10.38 0.20
CA GLU A 403 -10.59 -10.19 -1.02
C GLU A 403 -9.97 -9.14 -1.95
N THR A 404 -10.32 -9.20 -3.23
CA THR A 404 -9.99 -8.15 -4.21
C THR A 404 -11.20 -7.24 -4.38
N VAL A 405 -11.00 -5.94 -4.15
CA VAL A 405 -12.04 -4.90 -4.19
C VAL A 405 -11.77 -3.89 -5.31
N THR A 406 -12.70 -2.96 -5.53
CA THR A 406 -12.53 -1.86 -6.49
C THR A 406 -12.90 -0.54 -5.83
N VAL A 407 -11.95 0.40 -5.82
CA VAL A 407 -12.07 1.72 -5.18
C VAL A 407 -11.92 2.77 -6.28
N HIS A 408 -13.00 3.51 -6.56
CA HIS A 408 -13.06 4.54 -7.62
C HIS A 408 -12.51 4.06 -8.98
N GLY A 409 -12.87 2.83 -9.37
CA GLY A 409 -12.46 2.18 -10.62
C GLY A 409 -11.09 1.49 -10.59
N VAL A 410 -10.32 1.62 -9.51
CA VAL A 410 -9.00 0.99 -9.34
C VAL A 410 -9.11 -0.31 -8.55
N THR A 411 -8.49 -1.38 -9.06
CA THR A 411 -8.39 -2.67 -8.37
C THR A 411 -7.46 -2.56 -7.16
N ALA A 412 -7.91 -3.03 -6.00
CA ALA A 412 -7.12 -3.08 -4.77
C ALA A 412 -7.26 -4.44 -4.08
N TYR A 413 -6.21 -4.88 -3.39
CA TYR A 413 -6.22 -6.06 -2.53
C TYR A 413 -6.54 -5.62 -1.10
N LYS A 414 -7.61 -6.16 -0.51
CA LYS A 414 -8.00 -5.90 0.88
C LYS A 414 -7.23 -6.84 1.80
N PHE A 415 -6.29 -6.26 2.54
CA PHE A 415 -5.63 -6.91 3.65
C PHE A 415 -6.37 -6.57 4.94
N SER A 416 -6.82 -7.57 5.70
CA SER A 416 -7.62 -7.38 6.92
C SER A 416 -6.89 -7.89 8.15
N GLY A 417 -7.15 -7.25 9.29
CA GLY A 417 -6.76 -7.75 10.60
C GLY A 417 -7.59 -8.99 10.95
N THR A 418 -7.03 -10.18 10.71
CA THR A 418 -7.70 -11.45 11.03
C THR A 418 -7.45 -11.86 12.49
N ARG A 419 -7.82 -13.10 12.83
CA ARG A 419 -7.41 -13.75 14.09
C ARG A 419 -5.88 -13.83 14.24
N HIS A 420 -5.09 -13.83 13.15
CA HIS A 420 -3.62 -13.87 13.21
C HIS A 420 -3.03 -12.71 14.02
N ALA A 421 -3.46 -11.48 13.74
CA ALA A 421 -2.94 -10.29 14.39
C ALA A 421 -3.16 -10.27 15.91
N VAL A 422 -4.27 -10.85 16.37
CA VAL A 422 -4.70 -10.89 17.78
C VAL A 422 -4.52 -12.27 18.44
N ASP A 423 -3.83 -13.21 17.80
CA ASP A 423 -3.56 -14.54 18.37
C ASP A 423 -2.47 -14.50 19.46
N ASN A 424 -2.43 -15.56 20.26
CA ASN A 424 -1.46 -15.79 21.34
C ASN A 424 -0.49 -16.97 21.05
N GLY A 425 -0.46 -17.50 19.82
CA GLY A 425 0.30 -18.69 19.45
C GLY A 425 -0.52 -19.98 19.34
N THR A 426 -1.82 -19.96 19.66
CA THR A 426 -2.68 -21.16 19.61
C THR A 426 -3.12 -21.51 18.20
N MET A 427 -3.30 -20.51 17.33
CA MET A 427 -3.68 -20.70 15.92
C MET A 427 -2.52 -20.44 14.96
N TYR A 428 -1.62 -19.50 15.31
CA TYR A 428 -0.51 -19.03 14.50
C TYR A 428 0.79 -19.09 15.33
N PRO A 429 1.64 -20.12 15.16
CA PRO A 429 2.77 -20.38 16.07
C PRO A 429 3.78 -19.23 16.20
N ASP A 430 3.90 -18.37 15.19
CA ASP A 430 4.71 -17.15 15.19
C ASP A 430 4.21 -16.09 16.18
N ALA A 431 2.93 -16.10 16.56
CA ALA A 431 2.36 -15.21 17.58
C ALA A 431 2.66 -15.66 19.03
N SER A 432 3.27 -16.84 19.23
CA SER A 432 3.53 -17.38 20.59
C SER A 432 4.44 -16.50 21.45
N CYS A 433 5.36 -15.75 20.85
CA CYS A 433 6.27 -14.85 21.56
C CYS A 433 5.63 -13.57 22.14
N TYR A 434 4.34 -13.30 21.86
CA TYR A 434 3.59 -12.24 22.55
C TYR A 434 3.17 -12.62 23.98
N CYS A 435 3.32 -13.90 24.39
CA CYS A 435 2.99 -14.37 25.74
C CYS A 435 4.11 -14.08 26.76
N VAL A 436 4.16 -12.83 27.24
CA VAL A 436 5.10 -12.32 28.25
C VAL A 436 5.27 -13.29 29.43
N LYS A 437 6.51 -13.77 29.67
CA LYS A 437 6.88 -14.69 30.76
C LYS A 437 6.04 -15.98 30.79
N GLY A 438 5.66 -16.49 29.62
CA GLY A 438 4.85 -17.70 29.46
C GLY A 438 3.38 -17.54 29.88
N LYS A 439 2.90 -16.31 30.08
CA LYS A 439 1.50 -16.02 30.44
C LYS A 439 0.74 -15.43 29.27
N CYS A 440 -0.01 -16.28 28.59
CA CYS A 440 -1.01 -15.88 27.61
C CYS A 440 -2.34 -15.51 28.30
N ASN A 441 -3.09 -14.57 27.72
CA ASN A 441 -4.55 -14.53 27.86
C ASN A 441 -5.18 -15.32 26.69
N PRO A 442 -6.48 -15.66 26.72
CA PRO A 442 -7.19 -16.20 25.55
C PRO A 442 -7.04 -15.31 24.31
N ALA A 443 -7.03 -15.92 23.11
CA ALA A 443 -6.80 -15.20 21.86
C ALA A 443 -7.84 -14.10 21.60
N GLY A 444 -7.45 -13.04 20.88
CA GLY A 444 -8.29 -11.85 20.64
C GLY A 444 -7.81 -10.58 21.34
N VAL A 445 -6.77 -10.64 22.17
CA VAL A 445 -6.21 -9.48 22.89
C VAL A 445 -4.69 -9.43 22.78
N ILE A 446 -4.17 -8.23 22.59
CA ILE A 446 -2.75 -7.91 22.45
C ILE A 446 -2.28 -7.25 23.74
N ASN A 447 -1.32 -7.88 24.42
CA ASN A 447 -0.76 -7.38 25.67
C ASN A 447 0.19 -6.20 25.43
N ILE A 448 -0.21 -4.97 25.78
CA ILE A 448 0.67 -3.79 25.65
C ILE A 448 1.34 -3.37 26.95
N ALA A 449 1.21 -4.16 28.04
CA ALA A 449 1.85 -3.87 29.31
C ALA A 449 3.38 -3.63 29.21
N PRO A 450 4.17 -4.39 28.42
CA PRO A 450 5.60 -4.11 28.25
C PRO A 450 5.89 -2.78 27.54
N CYS A 451 4.97 -2.30 26.72
CA CYS A 451 5.05 -1.02 25.99
C CYS A 451 4.57 0.17 26.84
N SER A 452 3.67 -0.08 27.79
CA SER A 452 2.90 0.93 28.53
C SER A 452 3.15 0.85 30.05
N TYR A 453 4.41 1.00 30.47
CA TYR A 453 4.83 1.09 31.88
C TYR A 453 4.32 -0.05 32.80
N ASN A 454 4.15 -1.26 32.27
CA ASN A 454 3.60 -2.44 32.97
C ASN A 454 2.14 -2.27 33.47
N ALA A 455 1.40 -1.30 32.91
CA ALA A 455 -0.03 -1.13 33.14
C ALA A 455 -0.84 -2.32 32.59
N SER A 456 -1.98 -2.65 33.20
CA SER A 456 -2.83 -3.78 32.83
C SER A 456 -3.64 -3.56 31.51
N ILE A 457 -3.09 -2.85 30.53
CA ILE A 457 -3.79 -2.46 29.30
C ILE A 457 -3.59 -3.51 28.18
N TYR A 458 -4.69 -3.84 27.51
CA TYR A 458 -4.75 -4.79 26.40
C TYR A 458 -5.53 -4.20 25.22
N MET A 459 -4.98 -4.32 24.01
CA MET A 459 -5.66 -3.89 22.78
C MET A 459 -6.44 -5.06 22.17
N SER A 460 -7.59 -4.81 21.56
CA SER A 460 -8.36 -5.80 20.77
C SER A 460 -8.99 -5.12 19.55
N TYR A 461 -9.68 -5.86 18.70
CA TYR A 461 -10.68 -5.23 17.82
C TYR A 461 -11.90 -4.76 18.65
N PRO A 462 -12.72 -3.81 18.14
CA PRO A 462 -13.89 -3.31 18.84
C PRO A 462 -14.91 -4.40 19.18
N HIS A 463 -15.54 -4.26 20.33
CA HIS A 463 -16.49 -5.22 20.92
C HIS A 463 -15.94 -6.66 21.01
N PHE A 464 -14.62 -6.81 21.18
CA PHE A 464 -13.91 -8.11 21.12
C PHE A 464 -14.21 -8.91 19.84
N TYR A 465 -14.38 -8.23 18.70
CA TYR A 465 -14.47 -8.88 17.40
C TYR A 465 -13.27 -9.81 17.15
N MET A 466 -13.51 -10.97 16.53
CA MET A 466 -12.56 -12.08 16.37
C MET A 466 -11.87 -12.62 17.64
N ALA A 467 -12.34 -12.31 18.85
CA ALA A 467 -11.75 -12.84 20.07
C ALA A 467 -12.25 -14.25 20.46
N ASP A 468 -11.76 -14.74 21.59
CA ASP A 468 -12.31 -15.87 22.33
C ASP A 468 -13.68 -15.51 22.97
N PRO A 469 -14.69 -16.41 22.94
CA PRO A 469 -16.02 -16.13 23.50
C PRO A 469 -16.03 -15.71 24.98
N SER A 470 -15.07 -16.18 25.79
CA SER A 470 -15.03 -15.90 27.23
C SER A 470 -14.98 -14.42 27.58
N TYR A 471 -14.45 -13.56 26.69
CA TYR A 471 -14.49 -12.10 26.89
C TYR A 471 -15.90 -11.52 26.79
N LEU A 472 -16.72 -12.04 25.88
CA LEU A 472 -18.12 -11.63 25.68
C LEU A 472 -19.04 -12.27 26.73
N GLU A 473 -18.74 -13.49 27.15
CA GLU A 473 -19.47 -14.17 28.23
C GLU A 473 -19.30 -13.44 29.58
N ALA A 474 -18.13 -12.82 29.83
CA ALA A 474 -17.77 -12.18 31.09
C ALA A 474 -18.34 -10.75 31.32
N VAL A 475 -18.86 -10.08 30.28
CA VAL A 475 -19.45 -8.72 30.37
C VAL A 475 -20.81 -8.66 29.68
N ASP A 476 -21.57 -7.58 29.83
CA ASP A 476 -22.80 -7.31 29.08
C ASP A 476 -22.71 -5.99 28.31
N GLY A 477 -23.40 -5.92 27.16
CA GLY A 477 -23.54 -4.71 26.33
C GLY A 477 -22.67 -4.64 25.07
N LEU A 478 -21.70 -5.55 24.89
CA LEU A 478 -20.86 -5.61 23.69
C LEU A 478 -21.52 -6.40 22.55
N GLN A 479 -21.36 -5.94 21.31
CA GLN A 479 -21.96 -6.50 20.10
C GLN A 479 -20.96 -6.49 18.92
N PRO A 480 -20.19 -7.58 18.69
CA PRO A 480 -19.19 -7.63 17.62
C PRO A 480 -19.82 -7.82 16.22
N GLU A 481 -19.90 -6.75 15.44
CA GLU A 481 -20.32 -6.76 14.03
C GLU A 481 -19.11 -6.63 13.09
N LYS A 482 -19.00 -7.49 12.07
CA LYS A 482 -17.87 -7.46 11.12
C LYS A 482 -17.77 -6.12 10.41
N GLU A 483 -18.90 -5.64 9.89
CA GLU A 483 -19.02 -4.48 9.00
C GLU A 483 -18.67 -3.16 9.70
N LYS A 484 -18.60 -3.17 11.04
CA LYS A 484 -18.20 -2.05 11.88
C LYS A 484 -16.79 -2.23 12.47
N HIS A 485 -16.42 -3.46 12.83
CA HIS A 485 -15.27 -3.74 13.71
C HIS A 485 -14.13 -4.55 13.05
N GLU A 486 -14.25 -4.94 11.77
CA GLU A 486 -13.10 -5.41 10.97
C GLU A 486 -12.15 -4.24 10.68
N PHE A 487 -10.89 -4.37 11.11
CA PHE A 487 -9.80 -3.48 10.67
C PHE A 487 -9.26 -3.94 9.31
N TYR A 488 -9.09 -3.04 8.34
CA TYR A 488 -8.59 -3.39 7.01
C TYR A 488 -7.89 -2.24 6.28
N MET A 489 -7.07 -2.61 5.30
CA MET A 489 -6.41 -1.74 4.33
C MET A 489 -6.57 -2.34 2.92
N ALA A 490 -7.29 -1.64 2.03
CA ALA A 490 -7.31 -1.92 0.61
C ALA A 490 -6.13 -1.23 -0.07
N LEU A 491 -5.18 -2.01 -0.60
CA LEU A 491 -3.93 -1.51 -1.21
C LEU A 491 -3.93 -1.73 -2.72
N GLU A 492 -3.50 -0.74 -3.52
CA GLU A 492 -3.29 -0.96 -4.96
C GLU A 492 -2.05 -1.86 -5.16
N PRO A 493 -2.18 -3.04 -5.80
CA PRO A 493 -1.15 -4.06 -5.74
C PRO A 493 0.15 -3.71 -6.47
N ASN A 494 0.12 -2.89 -7.53
CA ASN A 494 1.33 -2.54 -8.27
C ASN A 494 2.16 -1.49 -7.51
N ALA A 495 1.53 -0.51 -6.88
CA ALA A 495 2.16 0.62 -6.19
C ALA A 495 2.38 0.41 -4.70
N GLY A 496 1.60 -0.43 -4.02
CA GLY A 496 1.67 -0.59 -2.56
C GLY A 496 1.08 0.60 -1.78
N VAL A 497 0.14 1.34 -2.38
CA VAL A 497 -0.47 2.53 -1.75
C VAL A 497 -1.89 2.23 -1.23
N PRO A 498 -2.30 2.80 -0.08
CA PRO A 498 -3.65 2.65 0.44
C PRO A 498 -4.67 3.39 -0.42
N MET A 499 -5.83 2.74 -0.61
CA MET A 499 -6.98 3.22 -1.38
C MET A 499 -8.20 3.43 -0.48
N ASP A 500 -8.42 2.52 0.47
CA ASP A 500 -9.51 2.57 1.45
C ASP A 500 -9.05 1.88 2.74
N VAL A 501 -9.16 2.57 3.88
CA VAL A 501 -8.68 2.13 5.19
C VAL A 501 -9.76 2.39 6.21
N GLY A 502 -10.04 1.40 7.08
CA GLY A 502 -11.05 1.57 8.11
C GLY A 502 -11.06 0.48 9.18
N GLY A 503 -11.97 0.67 10.14
CA GLY A 503 -11.96 -0.05 11.42
C GLY A 503 -10.96 0.57 12.40
N GLY A 504 -10.76 -0.10 13.53
CA GLY A 504 -9.97 0.47 14.62
C GLY A 504 -9.58 -0.55 15.69
N PHE A 505 -9.16 -0.04 16.85
CA PHE A 505 -8.76 -0.85 17.99
C PHE A 505 -9.43 -0.37 19.29
N GLN A 506 -9.69 -1.32 20.18
CA GLN A 506 -10.27 -1.14 21.50
C GLN A 506 -9.20 -1.27 22.58
N ALA A 507 -9.13 -0.29 23.48
CA ALA A 507 -8.35 -0.35 24.70
C ALA A 507 -9.19 -0.98 25.82
N ASN A 508 -8.58 -1.93 26.53
CA ASN A 508 -9.19 -2.68 27.62
C ASN A 508 -8.27 -2.67 28.84
N PHE A 509 -8.83 -2.75 30.04
CA PHE A 509 -8.09 -2.95 31.29
C PHE A 509 -8.36 -4.35 31.86
N LEU A 510 -7.31 -5.14 32.04
CA LEU A 510 -7.41 -6.40 32.78
C LEU A 510 -7.50 -6.11 34.28
N MET A 511 -8.71 -6.20 34.80
CA MET A 511 -8.98 -6.17 36.24
C MET A 511 -8.67 -7.54 36.83
N GLU A 512 -7.91 -7.56 37.93
CA GLU A 512 -7.49 -8.77 38.65
C GLU A 512 -7.53 -8.55 40.17
N PRO A 513 -7.91 -9.56 40.97
CA PRO A 513 -7.98 -9.44 42.43
C PRO A 513 -6.60 -9.32 43.09
N ILE A 514 -6.47 -8.37 44.02
CA ILE A 514 -5.21 -8.07 44.73
C ILE A 514 -5.33 -8.54 46.19
N ARG A 515 -4.64 -9.64 46.51
CA ARG A 515 -4.73 -10.29 47.82
C ARG A 515 -4.19 -9.37 48.92
N GLY A 516 -5.02 -9.10 49.93
CA GLY A 516 -4.66 -8.23 51.04
C GLY A 516 -4.73 -6.73 50.73
N VAL A 517 -5.39 -6.33 49.63
CA VAL A 517 -5.86 -4.95 49.43
C VAL A 517 -7.38 -4.97 49.36
N SER A 518 -8.07 -4.50 50.42
CA SER A 518 -9.50 -4.73 50.64
C SER A 518 -10.41 -4.28 49.49
N LEU A 519 -10.13 -3.12 48.89
CA LEU A 519 -10.85 -2.59 47.70
C LEU A 519 -10.87 -3.56 46.51
N TYR A 520 -9.79 -4.32 46.31
CA TYR A 520 -9.60 -5.24 45.19
C TYR A 520 -9.50 -6.71 45.62
N ALA A 521 -9.82 -7.05 46.87
CA ALA A 521 -9.68 -8.41 47.38
C ALA A 521 -10.77 -9.37 46.85
N ARG A 522 -11.90 -8.84 46.39
CA ARG A 522 -13.08 -9.59 45.91
C ARG A 522 -13.56 -9.18 44.51
N VAL A 523 -12.77 -8.43 43.73
CA VAL A 523 -13.14 -8.16 42.33
C VAL A 523 -12.90 -9.41 41.46
N PRO A 524 -13.76 -9.73 40.49
CA PRO A 524 -13.53 -10.83 39.57
C PRO A 524 -12.39 -10.49 38.58
N ARG A 525 -11.78 -11.52 37.98
CA ARG A 525 -10.81 -11.35 36.89
C ARG A 525 -11.57 -11.14 35.58
N VAL A 526 -11.60 -9.90 35.07
CA VAL A 526 -12.37 -9.53 33.86
C VAL A 526 -11.57 -8.57 32.99
N MET A 527 -11.70 -8.72 31.67
CA MET A 527 -11.18 -7.77 30.69
C MET A 527 -12.21 -6.65 30.49
N MET A 528 -11.99 -5.51 31.11
CA MET A 528 -12.93 -4.38 31.13
C MET A 528 -12.69 -3.49 29.91
N PRO A 529 -13.64 -3.33 28.97
CA PRO A 529 -13.51 -2.37 27.87
C PRO A 529 -13.47 -0.93 28.40
N LEU A 530 -12.63 -0.07 27.82
CA LEU A 530 -12.50 1.35 28.21
C LEU A 530 -13.02 2.27 27.10
N MET A 531 -12.45 2.12 25.91
CA MET A 531 -12.80 2.86 24.71
C MET A 531 -12.38 2.08 23.47
N TRP A 532 -12.96 2.38 22.32
CA TRP A 532 -12.35 2.07 21.02
C TRP A 532 -12.28 3.31 20.15
N ALA A 533 -11.34 3.31 19.21
CA ALA A 533 -11.22 4.38 18.25
C ALA A 533 -10.86 3.83 16.87
N GLU A 534 -11.39 4.49 15.84
CA GLU A 534 -11.13 4.21 14.43
C GLU A 534 -10.66 5.46 13.70
N GLU A 535 -9.94 5.23 12.61
CA GLU A 535 -9.56 6.26 11.65
C GLU A 535 -9.97 5.73 10.27
N ARG A 536 -10.88 6.43 9.58
CA ARG A 536 -11.38 6.01 8.27
C ARG A 536 -10.86 6.96 7.20
N VAL A 537 -10.15 6.41 6.23
CA VAL A 537 -9.43 7.16 5.19
C VAL A 537 -9.65 6.49 3.84
N ARG A 538 -10.28 7.21 2.92
CA ARG A 538 -10.53 6.75 1.55
C ARG A 538 -10.06 7.78 0.55
N VAL A 539 -9.35 7.35 -0.49
CA VAL A 539 -8.80 8.29 -1.49
C VAL A 539 -9.91 8.96 -2.30
N THR A 540 -9.69 10.21 -2.68
CA THR A 540 -10.58 10.93 -3.60
C THR A 540 -10.45 10.38 -5.02
N GLU A 541 -11.43 10.66 -5.89
CA GLU A 541 -11.39 10.19 -7.29
C GLU A 541 -10.20 10.76 -8.07
N GLU A 542 -9.75 11.97 -7.74
CA GLU A 542 -8.54 12.57 -8.32
C GLU A 542 -7.26 11.82 -7.91
N ILE A 543 -7.15 11.45 -6.62
CA ILE A 543 -6.00 10.67 -6.12
C ILE A 543 -6.04 9.25 -6.71
N ALA A 544 -7.22 8.61 -6.74
CA ALA A 544 -7.41 7.32 -7.40
C ALA A 544 -7.03 7.35 -8.89
N ALA A 545 -7.42 8.39 -9.63
CA ALA A 545 -7.08 8.56 -11.04
C ALA A 545 -5.56 8.76 -11.26
N ASN A 546 -4.86 9.41 -10.34
CA ASN A 546 -3.39 9.50 -10.37
C ASN A 546 -2.74 8.14 -10.09
N ILE A 547 -3.25 7.38 -9.12
CA ILE A 547 -2.77 6.03 -8.80
C ILE A 547 -3.01 5.05 -9.96
N ALA A 548 -4.17 5.15 -10.64
CA ALA A 548 -4.56 4.33 -11.79
C ALA A 548 -3.56 4.37 -12.96
N LEU A 549 -2.71 5.40 -13.05
CA LEU A 549 -1.63 5.48 -14.03
C LEU A 549 -0.62 4.34 -13.88
N VAL A 550 -0.40 3.82 -12.66
CA VAL A 550 0.55 2.72 -12.40
C VAL A 550 0.09 1.41 -13.07
N PRO A 551 -1.09 0.83 -12.76
CA PRO A 551 -1.58 -0.37 -13.46
C PRO A 551 -1.81 -0.14 -14.95
N LEU A 552 -2.15 1.09 -15.39
CA LEU A 552 -2.26 1.42 -16.81
C LEU A 552 -0.91 1.26 -17.55
N ILE A 553 0.20 1.73 -16.97
CA ILE A 553 1.53 1.55 -17.60
C ILE A 553 1.94 0.07 -17.59
N VAL A 554 1.65 -0.67 -16.52
CA VAL A 554 1.87 -2.13 -16.48
C VAL A 554 1.13 -2.84 -17.62
N LEU A 555 -0.16 -2.51 -17.80
CA LEU A 555 -1.02 -3.05 -18.86
C LEU A 555 -0.50 -2.66 -20.26
N ILE A 556 -0.07 -1.42 -20.48
CA ILE A 556 0.52 -0.99 -21.76
C ILE A 556 1.76 -1.84 -22.10
N GLY A 557 2.64 -2.11 -21.13
CA GLY A 557 3.80 -2.98 -21.35
C GLY A 557 3.44 -4.43 -21.63
N GLN A 558 2.40 -4.97 -20.99
CA GLN A 558 1.85 -6.30 -21.32
C GLN A 558 1.27 -6.33 -22.74
N ILE A 559 0.55 -5.29 -23.16
CA ILE A 559 0.01 -5.15 -24.53
C ILE A 559 1.16 -5.08 -25.55
N VAL A 560 2.18 -4.25 -25.32
CA VAL A 560 3.38 -4.15 -26.19
C VAL A 560 4.10 -5.49 -26.28
N THR A 561 4.22 -6.22 -25.16
CA THR A 561 4.79 -7.57 -25.12
C THR A 561 3.99 -8.56 -25.97
N GLY A 562 2.65 -8.53 -25.85
CA GLY A 562 1.74 -9.33 -26.68
C GLY A 562 1.85 -8.99 -28.17
N ILE A 563 1.97 -7.70 -28.53
CA ILE A 563 2.16 -7.25 -29.91
C ILE A 563 3.51 -7.73 -30.48
N LEU A 564 4.58 -7.72 -29.69
CA LEU A 564 5.90 -8.24 -30.12
C LEU A 564 5.86 -9.76 -30.36
N LEU A 565 5.24 -10.52 -29.45
CA LEU A 565 5.07 -11.96 -29.61
C LEU A 565 4.18 -12.30 -30.82
N ALA A 566 3.02 -11.66 -30.96
CA ALA A 566 2.11 -11.88 -32.08
C ALA A 566 2.72 -11.43 -33.42
N GLY A 567 3.39 -10.29 -33.46
CA GLY A 567 4.09 -9.78 -34.65
C GLY A 567 5.27 -10.68 -35.06
N GLY A 568 6.02 -11.21 -34.10
CA GLY A 568 7.10 -12.16 -34.33
C GLY A 568 6.60 -13.52 -34.84
N LEU A 569 5.51 -14.04 -34.26
CA LEU A 569 4.81 -15.24 -34.75
C LEU A 569 4.24 -15.03 -36.15
N LEU A 570 3.63 -13.87 -36.44
CA LEU A 570 3.17 -13.55 -37.78
C LEU A 570 4.34 -13.49 -38.78
N CYS A 571 5.44 -12.80 -38.46
CA CYS A 571 6.61 -12.72 -39.35
C CYS A 571 7.23 -14.10 -39.64
N THR A 572 7.28 -14.99 -38.65
CA THR A 572 7.84 -16.34 -38.81
C THR A 572 6.87 -17.32 -39.48
N CYS A 573 5.57 -17.29 -39.19
CA CYS A 573 4.56 -18.21 -39.73
C CYS A 573 3.97 -17.79 -41.09
N TRP A 574 3.93 -16.49 -41.42
CA TRP A 574 3.48 -15.97 -42.72
C TRP A 574 4.34 -16.46 -43.88
N TYR A 575 5.63 -16.69 -43.65
CA TYR A 575 6.54 -17.13 -44.71
C TYR A 575 6.35 -18.61 -45.12
N PRO A 576 6.33 -19.60 -44.20
CA PRO A 576 5.96 -20.98 -44.52
C PRO A 576 4.56 -21.12 -45.13
N THR A 577 3.54 -20.45 -44.58
CA THR A 577 2.17 -20.53 -45.09
C THR A 577 2.04 -19.94 -46.50
N ARG A 578 2.69 -18.82 -46.79
CA ARG A 578 2.76 -18.24 -48.15
C ARG A 578 3.62 -19.06 -49.12
N LYS A 579 4.53 -19.90 -48.62
CA LYS A 579 5.26 -20.89 -49.44
C LYS A 579 4.38 -22.11 -49.74
N MET A 580 3.66 -22.63 -48.74
CA MET A 580 2.78 -23.80 -48.87
C MET A 580 1.59 -23.53 -49.79
N THR A 581 0.86 -22.42 -49.60
CA THR A 581 -0.25 -22.01 -50.48
C THR A 581 0.18 -21.88 -51.95
N ARG A 582 1.38 -21.36 -52.22
CA ARG A 582 1.98 -21.31 -53.57
C ARG A 582 2.41 -22.67 -54.13
N LEU A 583 2.67 -23.67 -53.28
CA LEU A 583 2.92 -25.05 -53.69
C LEU A 583 1.61 -25.82 -53.92
N CYS A 584 0.55 -25.52 -53.18
CA CYS A 584 -0.79 -26.07 -53.40
C CYS A 584 -1.37 -25.59 -54.75
N HIS A 585 -1.34 -24.27 -54.99
CA HIS A 585 -1.73 -23.63 -56.27
C HIS A 585 -0.66 -23.73 -57.39
N SER A 586 0.35 -24.59 -57.23
CA SER A 586 1.28 -24.92 -58.32
C SER A 586 0.80 -26.17 -59.03
N ASP A 587 0.49 -26.06 -60.33
CA ASP A 587 0.02 -27.19 -61.14
C ASP A 587 1.13 -28.22 -61.46
N ASP A 588 2.39 -27.93 -61.16
CA ASP A 588 3.50 -28.88 -61.30
C ASP A 588 3.42 -30.03 -60.26
N PRO A 589 3.18 -31.30 -60.67
CA PRO A 589 3.08 -32.43 -59.75
C PRO A 589 4.42 -32.81 -59.11
N LYS A 590 5.56 -32.48 -59.74
CA LYS A 590 6.90 -32.84 -59.23
C LYS A 590 7.27 -32.02 -57.99
N ALA A 591 6.83 -30.77 -57.94
CA ALA A 591 7.01 -29.90 -56.76
C ALA A 591 6.29 -30.43 -55.51
N LYS A 592 5.15 -31.11 -55.68
CA LYS A 592 4.33 -31.68 -54.60
C LYS A 592 4.97 -32.96 -54.02
N ALA A 593 5.54 -33.82 -54.87
CA ALA A 593 6.22 -35.04 -54.43
C ALA A 593 7.51 -34.79 -53.63
N ALA A 594 8.25 -33.72 -53.94
CA ALA A 594 9.55 -33.42 -53.31
C ALA A 594 9.46 -32.92 -51.85
N VAL A 595 8.28 -32.50 -51.37
CA VAL A 595 8.08 -31.92 -50.04
C VAL A 595 7.58 -32.96 -49.02
N LEU A 596 7.06 -34.11 -49.48
CA LEU A 596 6.52 -35.19 -48.63
C LEU A 596 7.59 -36.20 -48.15
N ARG A 597 8.85 -35.76 -48.04
CA ARG A 597 9.95 -36.45 -47.36
C ARG A 597 10.73 -35.37 -46.58
N PRO A 598 11.09 -35.58 -45.30
CA PRO A 598 11.85 -36.77 -44.87
C PRO A 598 11.46 -37.38 -43.50
N LEU A 599 11.98 -38.59 -43.20
CA LEU A 599 12.71 -38.93 -41.95
C LEU A 599 13.09 -40.43 -41.90
N THR A 600 14.10 -40.85 -42.68
CA THR A 600 14.62 -42.25 -42.64
C THR A 600 16.14 -42.34 -42.95
N THR A 601 16.97 -41.47 -42.36
CA THR A 601 18.46 -41.56 -42.50
C THR A 601 19.17 -40.91 -41.30
N LEU A 602 19.27 -41.64 -40.17
CA LEU A 602 20.16 -41.24 -39.05
C LEU A 602 20.53 -42.42 -38.13
N SER A 603 20.92 -43.56 -38.70
CA SER A 603 21.20 -44.79 -37.92
C SER A 603 22.18 -45.78 -38.60
N VAL A 604 23.29 -45.31 -39.17
CA VAL A 604 24.42 -46.18 -39.57
C VAL A 604 25.76 -45.52 -39.24
N ALA A 605 26.30 -45.83 -38.06
CA ALA A 605 27.70 -45.64 -37.70
C ALA A 605 28.05 -46.63 -36.58
N GLY A 606 28.91 -47.60 -36.88
CA GLY A 606 29.22 -48.72 -35.98
C GLY A 606 28.40 -49.97 -36.30
N GLY A 607 29.10 -51.06 -36.59
CA GLY A 607 28.55 -52.41 -36.71
C GLY A 607 29.67 -53.44 -36.52
N ILE A 608 29.33 -54.63 -36.06
CA ILE A 608 30.18 -55.83 -35.99
C ILE A 608 29.25 -57.05 -35.95
N GLY A 609 29.43 -57.98 -36.89
CA GLY A 609 28.93 -59.37 -36.92
C GLY A 609 27.42 -59.65 -36.74
N SER A 610 26.94 -60.88 -36.94
CA SER A 610 27.33 -61.98 -37.85
C SER A 610 26.39 -63.16 -37.61
N GLY A 611 25.56 -63.58 -38.57
CA GLY A 611 24.66 -64.72 -38.36
C GLY A 611 23.71 -65.06 -39.52
N LEU A 612 23.73 -66.32 -39.92
CA LEU A 612 22.82 -67.02 -40.84
C LEU A 612 21.47 -67.34 -40.11
N THR A 613 20.31 -67.67 -40.70
CA THR A 613 19.82 -67.82 -42.10
C THR A 613 18.27 -67.87 -42.13
N ASN A 614 17.68 -67.78 -43.33
CA ASN A 614 16.38 -68.38 -43.75
C ASN A 614 15.04 -67.96 -43.08
N ALA A 615 14.36 -67.03 -43.76
CA ALA A 615 13.06 -67.23 -44.46
C ALA A 615 11.79 -67.82 -43.79
N ASN A 616 10.64 -67.26 -44.22
CA ASN A 616 9.24 -67.73 -44.07
C ASN A 616 8.59 -67.59 -42.66
N ALA A 617 7.33 -67.17 -42.51
CA ALA A 617 6.38 -66.59 -43.47
C ALA A 617 5.27 -65.75 -42.79
N ASN A 618 4.63 -64.88 -43.58
CA ASN A 618 3.24 -64.39 -43.53
C ASN A 618 2.52 -64.17 -42.16
N ALA A 619 2.35 -62.89 -41.82
CA ALA A 619 1.09 -62.21 -41.44
C ALA A 619 0.03 -62.88 -40.54
N ILE A 620 -0.47 -62.12 -39.55
CA ILE A 620 -1.91 -61.80 -39.41
C ILE A 620 -2.14 -60.51 -38.59
N THR A 621 -3.32 -59.94 -38.78
CA THR A 621 -3.87 -58.64 -38.34
C THR A 621 -3.80 -58.34 -36.82
N MET A 622 -3.63 -57.06 -36.48
CA MET A 622 -3.82 -56.50 -35.13
C MET A 622 -5.30 -56.53 -34.67
N GLN A 623 -5.67 -57.49 -33.82
CA GLN A 623 -6.70 -57.30 -32.78
C GLN A 623 -6.63 -58.41 -31.72
N GLN A 624 -7.15 -58.11 -30.52
CA GLN A 624 -7.20 -58.95 -29.30
C GLN A 624 -5.90 -59.06 -28.47
N LEU A 625 -6.08 -59.46 -27.20
CA LEU A 625 -5.08 -59.83 -26.19
C LEU A 625 -4.16 -58.73 -25.62
N PHE A 626 -4.75 -57.84 -24.82
CA PHE A 626 -4.24 -57.62 -23.46
C PHE A 626 -5.39 -57.82 -22.46
N HIS A 627 -5.19 -58.68 -21.46
CA HIS A 627 -6.21 -59.05 -20.47
C HIS A 627 -5.53 -59.46 -19.15
N GLN A 628 -5.55 -58.58 -18.12
CA GLN A 628 -5.26 -58.85 -16.68
C GLN A 628 -3.85 -59.43 -16.35
N HIS A 629 -3.32 -59.44 -15.11
CA HIS A 629 -3.61 -58.90 -13.77
C HIS A 629 -2.24 -58.89 -13.02
N ASP A 630 -1.92 -58.11 -11.99
CA ASP A 630 -2.45 -56.85 -11.42
C ASP A 630 -1.41 -56.28 -10.43
N SER A 631 -1.64 -55.11 -9.79
CA SER A 631 -1.53 -54.93 -8.32
C SER A 631 -1.63 -53.46 -7.81
N GLN A 632 -2.55 -53.27 -6.85
CA GLN A 632 -2.60 -52.25 -5.79
C GLN A 632 -2.86 -50.74 -6.13
N ASN A 633 -4.12 -50.34 -5.85
CA ASN A 633 -4.57 -49.30 -4.87
C ASN A 633 -3.86 -47.92 -4.76
N GLU A 634 -4.56 -46.79 -4.53
CA GLU A 634 -6.00 -46.47 -4.55
C GLU A 634 -6.23 -44.95 -4.75
N ARG A 635 -7.49 -44.50 -4.78
CA ARG A 635 -7.98 -43.20 -5.27
C ARG A 635 -8.01 -42.09 -4.22
N VAL A 636 -7.85 -40.85 -4.68
CA VAL A 636 -8.80 -39.75 -4.39
C VAL A 636 -9.10 -39.04 -5.72
N GLY A 637 -10.29 -38.46 -5.89
CA GLY A 637 -10.68 -37.78 -7.13
C GLY A 637 -11.60 -36.58 -6.91
N VAL A 638 -11.70 -35.72 -7.92
CA VAL A 638 -12.54 -34.51 -7.92
C VAL A 638 -13.48 -34.55 -9.13
N ARG A 639 -14.75 -34.18 -8.93
CA ARG A 639 -15.76 -34.11 -10.00
C ARG A 639 -15.64 -32.82 -10.80
N LEU A 640 -15.76 -32.93 -12.12
CA LEU A 640 -16.29 -31.86 -12.97
C LEU A 640 -17.81 -31.74 -12.74
N LEU A 641 -18.34 -30.52 -12.84
CA LEU A 641 -19.78 -30.25 -12.91
C LEU A 641 -20.06 -29.20 -14.00
N ASP A 642 -21.21 -29.33 -14.66
CA ASP A 642 -21.51 -28.67 -15.92
C ASP A 642 -21.83 -27.18 -15.80
N TYR A 643 -21.29 -26.38 -16.72
CA TYR A 643 -21.65 -24.97 -16.89
C TYR A 643 -22.97 -24.83 -17.68
N ARG A 644 -24.10 -24.81 -16.97
CA ARG A 644 -25.43 -24.64 -17.59
C ARG A 644 -25.81 -23.16 -17.67
N ARG A 645 -25.96 -22.66 -18.91
CA ARG A 645 -26.33 -21.28 -19.23
C ARG A 645 -27.85 -21.07 -19.12
N SER A 646 -28.30 -20.17 -18.25
CA SER A 646 -29.69 -19.67 -18.21
C SER A 646 -29.72 -18.19 -17.87
N SER A 647 -30.14 -17.37 -18.84
CA SER A 647 -30.36 -15.93 -18.65
C SER A 647 -31.79 -15.65 -18.19
N GLY A 648 -31.96 -14.86 -17.13
CA GLY A 648 -33.25 -14.34 -16.65
C GLY A 648 -33.09 -12.89 -16.21
N LEU A 649 -33.87 -11.99 -16.81
CA LEU A 649 -33.95 -10.57 -16.46
C LEU A 649 -35.06 -10.34 -15.43
N THR A 650 -34.82 -9.52 -14.42
CA THR A 650 -35.87 -8.85 -13.63
C THR A 650 -35.37 -7.47 -13.20
N ASP A 651 -35.98 -6.41 -13.72
CA ASP A 651 -35.67 -5.01 -13.37
C ASP A 651 -36.39 -4.57 -12.09
N SER A 652 -35.65 -3.94 -11.17
CA SER A 652 -36.15 -2.92 -10.23
C SER A 652 -34.96 -2.25 -9.52
N GLY A 653 -34.96 -0.95 -9.19
CA GLY A 653 -35.91 0.09 -9.59
C GLY A 653 -35.86 1.34 -8.69
N CYS A 654 -35.16 2.40 -9.12
CA CYS A 654 -35.00 3.70 -8.41
C CYS A 654 -34.26 3.62 -7.04
N SER A 655 -33.64 4.69 -6.51
CA SER A 655 -33.88 6.12 -6.74
C SER A 655 -32.59 6.97 -6.71
N SER A 656 -32.72 8.30 -6.83
CA SER A 656 -31.60 9.25 -6.91
C SER A 656 -31.70 10.36 -5.86
N ALA A 657 -30.57 10.70 -5.24
CA ALA A 657 -30.31 11.95 -4.52
C ALA A 657 -28.78 12.15 -4.49
N SER A 658 -28.21 13.00 -5.35
CA SER A 658 -28.13 14.47 -5.18
C SER A 658 -27.12 14.86 -4.10
N GLU A 659 -25.89 15.14 -4.54
CA GLU A 659 -24.89 15.83 -3.75
C GLU A 659 -25.42 17.19 -3.22
N ARG A 660 -24.87 17.64 -2.09
CA ARG A 660 -24.93 19.04 -1.66
C ARG A 660 -23.60 19.46 -1.06
N LEU A 661 -22.89 20.31 -1.79
CA LEU A 661 -21.85 21.16 -1.21
C LEU A 661 -22.50 22.14 -0.22
N LEU A 662 -21.87 22.36 0.93
CA LEU A 662 -22.15 23.48 1.82
C LEU A 662 -20.84 24.10 2.31
N GLU A 663 -20.87 25.41 2.54
CA GLU A 663 -19.69 26.25 2.70
C GLU A 663 -19.13 26.23 4.14
N SER A 664 -17.86 26.59 4.27
CA SER A 664 -17.19 26.74 5.57
C SER A 664 -17.73 27.94 6.35
N GLY A 665 -18.02 27.76 7.65
CA GLY A 665 -18.61 28.82 8.48
C GLY A 665 -18.94 28.40 9.90
N SER A 666 -17.95 27.87 10.65
CA SER A 666 -18.07 27.64 12.10
C SER A 666 -16.86 28.22 12.84
N THR A 667 -17.07 28.67 14.08
CA THR A 667 -15.99 29.10 14.98
C THR A 667 -15.46 27.91 15.77
N ASP A 668 -14.34 27.34 15.35
CA ASP A 668 -13.71 26.22 16.03
C ASP A 668 -13.23 26.62 17.44
N VAL A 669 -13.54 25.78 18.43
CA VAL A 669 -13.02 25.93 19.80
C VAL A 669 -11.68 25.22 19.88
N ILE A 670 -10.61 25.98 20.11
CA ILE A 670 -9.28 25.42 20.38
C ILE A 670 -9.32 24.79 21.78
N ILE A 671 -9.18 23.46 21.85
CA ILE A 671 -8.94 22.74 23.10
C ILE A 671 -7.44 22.82 23.38
N SER A 672 -7.09 23.55 24.45
CA SER A 672 -5.72 23.83 24.91
C SER A 672 -5.29 22.89 26.02
#